data_AF-A0A8H5W348-F1
#
_entry.id   AF-A0A8H5W348-F1
#
_cell.length_a   1.000
_cell.length_b   1.000
_cell.length_c   1.000
_cell.angle_alpha   90.00
_cell.angle_beta   90.00
_cell.angle_gamma   90.00
#
_symmetry.space_group_name_H-M   'P 1'
#
loop_
_entity.id
_entity.type
_entity.pdbx_description
1 polymer ?
#
loop_
_entity_poly.entity_id
_entity_poly.type
_entity_poly.pdbx_seq_one_letter_code
_entity_poly.pdbx_strand_id
1 'polypeptide(L)'
;MASSRRNSGPSAPLLSQDLQLSTAVGFQQQGTVDWTKVLSGSVAFSVDVLSRLSKAGIEAFTIYAARAIFSNVKLGPNGELRLYRALDKISAFPSFGKALWFGFGVKHIIWSMQESTEGLNCLGICSCLTEGFSTTVAAKVIRELFLLYDPPAELTPALRQWVALVESSGGLLASSEFGLVLHGLTKLCLMDGRRNLRSSGSPKDIALVLKEVFEVSAGRLDRLFLSGGADCAWIATVAHWLLDLRVEVQQQDGTVIYRPDSTRSEFSLDAQVIITYHHGDSSELLRVSRKHYVIPSGNVLINHHQPQDIMSYGRLSWESCLVDTFGGPMRLLLGSQARSTGACLGSAARIFLAAMGDGEGHMEFLTKRDPRTSFPPVSESSYGRGFYLLARRLLPELGHNPVLHQTMEAALNKGYLEAAQSFSQSFTSLRQLCSCRICRSDASDESEEITFCLLALIQTICTLVRAMSSICMQEELEVRPTRSGLENLYWTQRNILIPSNLSDYDPVDHGLLRSWPPGGVLTVAQTLLAGRQHDTVSGSGDLVAASHSGLCFVLNTLTEVTSDPQRACIVTAVPGRIEWKNFMYDMVRDQVFETASTPEKTGYDAVSMSTITRYDIMADSSTPGLNAELLVDEILRENTSLHASYRITTSAFPGRHFSIGASDIWHKLNSATTSTNCEGKMCRSLRGFESTLVEGDGLLPLTALPMQLPPITRVLSTKGLSIWVALSQSYIPKGSDPMRGRLYTLHHRLQGKQCIRCCIVNAEQSVANCDPHRCCVSIITSY
;
A
#
# COMPACT_ATOMS: atom_id res chain seq x y z
N MET A 1 -23.64 20.82 6.01
CA MET A 1 -23.43 22.25 5.68
C MET A 1 -23.08 22.35 4.21
N ALA A 2 -23.61 23.36 3.52
CA ALA A 2 -23.81 23.40 2.07
C ALA A 2 -22.55 23.15 1.20
N SER A 3 -22.73 22.30 0.19
CA SER A 3 -21.80 21.99 -0.90
C SER A 3 -21.38 23.26 -1.65
N SER A 4 -20.09 23.59 -1.60
CA SER A 4 -19.48 24.63 -2.42
C SER A 4 -18.96 24.04 -3.74
N ARG A 5 -19.87 23.60 -4.62
CA ARG A 5 -19.60 23.46 -6.07
C ARG A 5 -20.41 24.49 -6.84
N ARG A 6 -20.03 25.77 -6.73
CA ARG A 6 -20.35 26.77 -7.75
C ARG A 6 -19.15 27.69 -7.93
N ASN A 7 -18.73 27.82 -9.19
CA ASN A 7 -17.68 28.68 -9.75
C ASN A 7 -16.29 28.03 -9.90
N SER A 8 -16.20 27.07 -10.82
CA SER A 8 -15.02 26.87 -11.66
C SER A 8 -15.51 26.76 -13.11
N GLY A 9 -14.86 27.47 -14.04
CA GLY A 9 -15.32 27.62 -15.44
C GLY A 9 -15.49 26.29 -16.19
N PRO A 10 -16.22 26.30 -17.31
CA PRO A 10 -16.45 25.09 -18.10
C PRO A 10 -15.11 24.51 -18.58
N SER A 11 -14.91 23.22 -18.32
CA SER A 11 -13.85 22.42 -18.93
C SER A 11 -13.97 22.55 -20.46
N ALA A 12 -12.90 22.96 -21.14
CA ALA A 12 -12.93 23.08 -22.58
C ALA A 12 -12.98 21.68 -23.22
N PRO A 13 -13.93 21.40 -24.13
CA PRO A 13 -14.03 20.11 -24.77
C PRO A 13 -12.75 19.82 -25.58
N LEU A 14 -12.39 18.54 -25.66
CA LEU A 14 -11.25 18.03 -26.45
C LEU A 14 -11.27 18.44 -27.92
N LEU A 15 -12.44 18.75 -28.47
CA LEU A 15 -12.67 19.13 -29.86
C LEU A 15 -13.71 20.26 -29.90
N SER A 16 -13.39 21.36 -30.59
CA SER A 16 -14.43 22.17 -31.22
C SER A 16 -14.95 21.39 -32.41
N GLN A 17 -16.25 21.08 -32.46
CA GLN A 17 -16.87 20.44 -33.62
C GLN A 17 -16.61 21.28 -34.87
N ASP A 18 -15.86 20.73 -35.83
CA ASP A 18 -15.95 21.03 -37.26
C ASP A 18 -15.45 19.81 -38.05
N LEU A 19 -16.28 18.77 -38.06
CA LEU A 19 -16.21 17.71 -39.06
C LEU A 19 -17.20 18.10 -40.17
N GLN A 20 -16.81 19.01 -41.06
CA GLN A 20 -17.53 19.15 -42.32
C GLN A 20 -17.29 17.89 -43.14
N LEU A 21 -18.33 17.06 -43.23
CA LEU A 21 -18.38 15.90 -44.12
C LEU A 21 -18.22 16.34 -45.58
N SER A 22 -17.00 16.23 -46.10
CA SER A 22 -16.78 16.12 -47.54
C SER A 22 -17.15 14.70 -47.97
N THR A 23 -18.29 14.56 -48.63
CA THR A 23 -18.77 13.34 -49.29
C THR A 23 -17.79 12.88 -50.37
N ALA A 24 -16.86 12.00 -50.01
CA ALA A 24 -16.19 11.10 -50.95
C ALA A 24 -16.64 9.67 -50.64
N VAL A 25 -17.46 9.11 -51.54
CA VAL A 25 -17.99 7.75 -51.46
C VAL A 25 -16.84 6.77 -51.71
N GLY A 26 -16.22 6.30 -50.63
CA GLY A 26 -15.32 5.15 -50.62
C GLY A 26 -15.94 4.04 -49.77
N PHE A 27 -16.03 2.83 -50.32
CA PHE A 27 -16.50 1.64 -49.60
C PHE A 27 -15.66 1.43 -48.32
N GLN A 28 -16.23 1.76 -47.15
CA GLN A 28 -15.64 1.34 -45.88
C GLN A 28 -15.92 -0.15 -45.68
N GLN A 29 -14.88 -0.97 -45.64
CA GLN A 29 -14.98 -2.31 -45.09
C GLN A 29 -15.25 -2.18 -43.58
N GLN A 30 -16.41 -2.66 -43.12
CA GLN A 30 -16.77 -2.63 -41.69
C GLN A 30 -15.78 -3.50 -40.90
N GLY A 31 -15.09 -2.91 -39.91
CA GLY A 31 -14.15 -3.61 -39.02
C GLY A 31 -12.65 -3.34 -39.25
N THR A 32 -12.28 -2.53 -40.25
CA THR A 32 -10.91 -2.07 -40.47
C THR A 32 -10.73 -0.60 -40.12
N VAL A 33 -9.58 -0.26 -39.54
CA VAL A 33 -9.21 1.14 -39.26
C VAL A 33 -8.80 1.79 -40.58
N ASP A 34 -9.41 2.93 -40.92
CA ASP A 34 -9.08 3.68 -42.12
C ASP A 34 -7.85 4.55 -41.89
N TRP A 35 -6.66 3.95 -42.08
CA TRP A 35 -5.37 4.64 -41.91
C TRP A 35 -5.18 5.83 -42.85
N THR A 36 -5.88 5.84 -44.00
CA THR A 36 -5.78 6.96 -44.95
C THR A 36 -6.50 8.20 -44.42
N LYS A 37 -7.64 8.03 -43.72
CA LYS A 37 -8.29 9.11 -42.97
C LYS A 37 -7.47 9.56 -41.77
N VAL A 38 -6.77 8.65 -41.10
CA VAL A 38 -5.86 8.97 -39.99
C VAL A 38 -4.69 9.84 -40.46
N LEU A 39 -4.10 9.52 -41.62
CA LEU A 39 -2.96 10.26 -42.19
C LEU A 39 -3.32 11.63 -42.75
N SER A 40 -4.53 11.77 -43.31
CA SER A 40 -4.99 13.00 -43.97
C SER A 40 -5.82 13.92 -43.07
N GLY A 41 -6.21 13.44 -41.89
CA GLY A 41 -7.02 14.20 -40.93
C GLY A 41 -6.21 15.23 -40.15
N SER A 42 -6.76 16.44 -40.00
CA SER A 42 -6.27 17.39 -39.00
C SER A 42 -7.00 17.18 -37.68
N VAL A 43 -6.27 17.19 -36.56
CA VAL A 43 -6.85 17.06 -35.22
C VAL A 43 -6.56 18.33 -34.45
N ALA A 44 -7.62 19.05 -34.07
CA ALA A 44 -7.51 20.22 -33.21
C ALA A 44 -7.57 19.78 -31.74
N PHE A 45 -6.62 20.24 -30.94
CA PHE A 45 -6.67 20.12 -29.48
C PHE A 45 -6.64 21.52 -28.88
N SER A 46 -7.38 21.73 -27.79
CA SER A 46 -7.21 22.95 -27.01
C SER A 46 -5.80 22.98 -26.39
N VAL A 47 -5.25 24.19 -26.19
CA VAL A 47 -3.94 24.36 -25.55
C VAL A 47 -3.91 23.76 -24.14
N ASP A 48 -5.03 23.80 -23.42
CA ASP A 48 -5.16 23.20 -22.10
C ASP A 48 -5.03 21.67 -22.16
N VAL A 49 -5.70 21.02 -23.11
CA VAL A 49 -5.59 19.57 -23.31
C VAL A 49 -4.17 19.16 -23.75
N LEU A 50 -3.55 19.92 -24.66
CA LEU A 50 -2.14 19.67 -25.05
C LEU A 50 -1.18 19.83 -23.86
N SER A 51 -1.43 20.81 -22.99
CA SER A 51 -0.65 20.98 -21.76
C SER A 51 -0.78 19.76 -20.85
N ARG A 52 -2.00 19.25 -20.64
CA ARG A 52 -2.25 18.04 -19.82
C ARG A 52 -1.59 16.80 -20.41
N LEU A 53 -1.69 16.61 -21.73
CA LEU A 53 -1.04 15.50 -22.44
C LEU A 53 0.48 15.54 -22.29
N SER A 54 1.09 16.71 -22.53
CA SER A 54 2.52 16.91 -22.35
C SER A 54 2.97 16.62 -20.92
N LYS A 55 2.20 17.07 -19.91
CA LYS A 55 2.48 16.80 -18.48
C LYS A 55 2.31 15.33 -18.09
N ALA A 56 1.41 14.62 -18.75
CA ALA A 56 1.25 13.17 -18.60
C ALA A 56 2.30 12.37 -19.39
N GLY A 57 3.18 13.02 -20.15
CA GLY A 57 4.16 12.35 -21.02
C GLY A 57 3.53 11.68 -22.25
N ILE A 58 2.29 12.04 -22.60
CA ILE A 58 1.51 11.45 -23.68
C ILE A 58 1.55 12.38 -24.89
N GLU A 59 1.96 11.86 -26.03
CA GLU A 59 1.87 12.54 -27.32
C GLU A 59 0.42 12.54 -27.82
N ALA A 60 -0.04 13.66 -28.39
CA ALA A 60 -1.41 13.79 -28.90
C ALA A 60 -1.75 12.73 -29.96
N PHE A 61 -0.76 12.33 -30.75
CA PHE A 61 -0.90 11.26 -31.72
C PHE A 61 -1.26 9.91 -31.07
N THR A 62 -0.70 9.59 -29.90
CA THR A 62 -1.01 8.36 -29.16
C THR A 62 -2.49 8.29 -28.77
N ILE A 63 -3.08 9.42 -28.37
CA ILE A 63 -4.52 9.49 -28.06
C ILE A 63 -5.36 9.24 -29.31
N TYR A 64 -4.95 9.81 -30.45
CA TYR A 64 -5.65 9.60 -31.70
C TYR A 64 -5.55 8.14 -32.17
N ALA A 65 -4.36 7.55 -32.11
CA ALA A 65 -4.12 6.12 -32.39
C ALA A 65 -4.96 5.21 -31.48
N ALA A 66 -5.05 5.53 -30.19
CA ALA A 66 -5.89 4.79 -29.24
C ALA A 66 -7.38 4.89 -29.63
N ARG A 67 -7.90 6.09 -29.89
CA ARG A 67 -9.30 6.29 -30.32
C ARG A 67 -9.63 5.48 -31.58
N ALA A 68 -8.71 5.42 -32.54
CA ALA A 68 -8.91 4.69 -33.79
C ALA A 68 -9.12 3.18 -33.58
N ILE A 69 -8.41 2.55 -32.64
CA ILE A 69 -8.62 1.12 -32.35
C ILE A 69 -9.83 0.90 -31.44
N PHE A 70 -10.09 1.82 -30.50
CA PHE A 70 -11.21 1.73 -29.56
C PHE A 70 -12.56 2.21 -30.13
N SER A 71 -12.61 2.68 -31.37
CA SER A 71 -13.88 2.84 -32.10
C SER A 71 -14.51 1.49 -32.47
N ASN A 72 -13.75 0.39 -32.41
CA ASN A 72 -14.22 -0.95 -32.78
C ASN A 72 -14.92 -1.70 -31.63
N VAL A 73 -14.85 -1.18 -30.41
CA VAL A 73 -15.51 -1.76 -29.22
C VAL A 73 -16.81 -1.02 -28.91
N LYS A 74 -17.81 -1.76 -28.45
CA LYS A 74 -19.07 -1.20 -27.97
C LYS A 74 -19.26 -1.56 -26.51
N LEU A 75 -19.20 -0.55 -25.63
CA LEU A 75 -19.51 -0.76 -24.21
C LEU A 75 -20.97 -1.16 -24.04
N GLY A 76 -21.21 -2.01 -23.04
CA GLY A 76 -22.56 -2.35 -22.62
C GLY A 76 -23.20 -1.18 -21.85
N PRO A 77 -24.53 -0.96 -21.90
CA PRO A 77 -25.19 0.12 -21.17
C PRO A 77 -24.93 0.09 -19.65
N ASN A 78 -24.89 -1.10 -19.04
CA ASN A 78 -24.55 -1.25 -17.62
C ASN A 78 -23.04 -1.10 -17.39
N GLY A 79 -22.21 -1.54 -18.32
CA GLY A 79 -20.77 -1.31 -18.29
C GLY A 79 -20.40 0.18 -18.29
N GLU A 80 -21.03 0.97 -19.16
CA GLU A 80 -20.88 2.42 -19.23
C GLU A 80 -21.33 3.10 -17.93
N LEU A 81 -22.50 2.73 -17.40
CA LEU A 81 -22.99 3.23 -16.11
C LEU A 81 -22.04 2.92 -14.96
N ARG A 82 -21.48 1.69 -14.93
CA ARG A 82 -20.49 1.28 -13.93
C ARG A 82 -19.20 2.10 -14.02
N LEU A 83 -18.76 2.44 -15.23
CA LEU A 83 -17.58 3.27 -15.46
C LEU A 83 -17.79 4.72 -15.03
N TYR A 84 -18.93 5.34 -15.35
CA TYR A 84 -19.26 6.69 -14.86
C TYR A 84 -19.33 6.74 -13.33
N ARG A 85 -19.93 5.73 -12.68
CA ARG A 85 -19.94 5.64 -11.21
C ARG A 85 -18.53 5.57 -10.61
N ALA A 86 -17.57 4.95 -11.30
CA ALA A 86 -16.18 4.92 -10.85
C ALA A 86 -15.52 6.31 -11.01
N LEU A 87 -15.77 6.98 -12.14
CA LEU A 87 -15.31 8.35 -12.41
C LEU A 87 -15.88 9.37 -11.41
N ASP A 88 -17.14 9.22 -10.98
CA ASP A 88 -17.77 10.16 -10.03
C ASP A 88 -17.17 10.08 -8.61
N LYS A 89 -16.61 8.93 -8.24
CA LYS A 89 -16.06 8.67 -6.90
C LYS A 89 -14.63 9.16 -6.72
N ILE A 90 -13.83 9.19 -7.79
CA ILE A 90 -12.41 9.57 -7.69
C ILE A 90 -12.27 11.04 -7.32
N SER A 91 -11.28 11.34 -6.48
CA SER A 91 -11.02 12.70 -6.00
C SER A 91 -9.52 12.93 -5.81
N ALA A 92 -9.14 14.18 -5.53
CA ALA A 92 -7.81 14.53 -5.08
C ALA A 92 -7.87 15.38 -3.81
N PHE A 93 -6.87 15.22 -2.95
CA PHE A 93 -6.71 16.02 -1.74
C PHE A 93 -5.31 16.64 -1.64
N PRO A 94 -5.17 17.81 -1.01
CA PRO A 94 -3.89 18.50 -0.90
C PRO A 94 -3.05 18.01 0.27
N SER A 95 -1.73 18.18 0.17
CA SER A 95 -0.80 18.12 1.31
C SER A 95 -0.90 19.37 2.20
N PHE A 96 -0.10 19.39 3.27
CA PHE A 96 0.11 20.57 4.10
C PHE A 96 0.48 21.78 3.25
N GLY A 97 -0.16 22.92 3.51
CA GLY A 97 0.03 24.15 2.74
C GLY A 97 -0.38 24.07 1.26
N LYS A 98 -1.05 22.98 0.81
CA LYS A 98 -1.35 22.70 -0.60
C LYS A 98 -0.11 22.63 -1.50
N ALA A 99 1.02 22.18 -0.94
CA ALA A 99 2.27 22.03 -1.69
C ALA A 99 2.18 20.93 -2.77
N LEU A 100 1.53 19.81 -2.45
CA LEU A 100 1.29 18.64 -3.31
C LEU A 100 -0.20 18.32 -3.38
N TRP A 101 -0.58 17.53 -4.39
CA TRP A 101 -1.90 16.94 -4.51
C TRP A 101 -1.79 15.43 -4.70
N PHE A 102 -2.72 14.67 -4.12
CA PHE A 102 -2.75 13.22 -4.18
C PHE A 102 -4.11 12.75 -4.72
N GLY A 103 -4.10 11.90 -5.73
CA GLY A 103 -5.29 11.29 -6.31
C GLY A 103 -5.54 11.71 -7.76
N PHE A 104 -6.81 11.76 -8.18
CA PHE A 104 -7.19 12.20 -9.53
C PHE A 104 -7.62 13.67 -9.51
N GLY A 105 -6.68 14.56 -9.81
CA GLY A 105 -6.92 16.00 -9.86
C GLY A 105 -7.86 16.42 -11.00
N VAL A 106 -8.46 17.61 -10.91
CA VAL A 106 -9.36 18.17 -11.95
C VAL A 106 -8.69 18.40 -13.31
N LYS A 107 -7.35 18.45 -13.33
CA LYS A 107 -6.54 18.61 -14.55
C LYS A 107 -6.07 17.27 -15.12
N HIS A 108 -6.48 16.16 -14.54
CA HIS A 108 -6.11 14.83 -15.02
C HIS A 108 -6.65 14.57 -16.43
N ILE A 109 -5.89 13.86 -17.27
CA ILE A 109 -6.22 13.65 -18.69
C ILE A 109 -7.47 12.80 -18.91
N ILE A 110 -7.81 11.94 -17.94
CA ILE A 110 -9.01 11.09 -17.97
C ILE A 110 -10.30 11.91 -18.16
N TRP A 111 -10.36 13.12 -17.59
CA TRP A 111 -11.54 13.98 -17.68
C TRP A 111 -11.79 14.49 -19.08
N SER A 112 -10.71 14.69 -19.83
CA SER A 112 -10.78 14.93 -21.25
C SER A 112 -11.22 13.63 -21.94
N MET A 113 -10.50 12.52 -21.77
CA MET A 113 -10.77 11.28 -22.53
C MET A 113 -12.24 10.79 -22.45
N GLN A 114 -12.90 10.91 -21.31
CA GLN A 114 -14.30 10.50 -21.15
C GLN A 114 -15.32 11.30 -22.00
N GLU A 115 -14.96 12.47 -22.53
CA GLU A 115 -15.88 13.33 -23.30
C GLU A 115 -16.28 12.73 -24.66
N SER A 116 -15.50 11.76 -25.15
CA SER A 116 -15.75 11.02 -26.39
C SER A 116 -16.00 9.56 -26.10
N THR A 117 -16.90 8.91 -26.84
CA THR A 117 -17.20 7.47 -26.70
C THR A 117 -15.94 6.62 -26.86
N GLU A 118 -15.10 6.89 -27.87
CA GLU A 118 -13.87 6.13 -28.11
C GLU A 118 -12.84 6.34 -26.99
N GLY A 119 -12.81 7.54 -26.41
CA GLY A 119 -11.96 7.83 -25.26
C GLY A 119 -12.45 7.16 -23.99
N LEU A 120 -13.76 7.09 -23.75
CA LEU A 120 -14.36 6.34 -22.65
C LEU A 120 -14.10 4.83 -22.79
N ASN A 121 -14.24 4.29 -24.00
CA ASN A 121 -13.90 2.91 -24.33
C ASN A 121 -12.43 2.60 -24.01
N CYS A 122 -11.53 3.48 -24.43
CA CYS A 122 -10.10 3.39 -24.14
C CYS A 122 -9.84 3.39 -22.63
N LEU A 123 -10.42 4.33 -21.89
CA LEU A 123 -10.30 4.40 -20.44
C LEU A 123 -10.79 3.12 -19.77
N GLY A 124 -11.96 2.61 -20.15
CA GLY A 124 -12.53 1.39 -19.60
C GLY A 124 -11.58 0.19 -19.76
N ILE A 125 -11.09 -0.05 -20.98
CA ILE A 125 -10.20 -1.18 -21.27
C ILE A 125 -8.84 -1.02 -20.59
N CYS A 126 -8.21 0.16 -20.66
CA CYS A 126 -6.94 0.40 -20.00
C CYS A 126 -7.05 0.24 -18.48
N SER A 127 -8.14 0.72 -17.87
CA SER A 127 -8.39 0.55 -16.43
C SER A 127 -8.57 -0.92 -16.06
N CYS A 128 -9.38 -1.67 -16.82
CA CYS A 128 -9.53 -3.12 -16.63
C CYS A 128 -8.19 -3.87 -16.74
N LEU A 129 -7.33 -3.46 -17.68
CA LEU A 129 -6.01 -4.08 -17.86
C LEU A 129 -5.12 -3.81 -16.65
N THR A 130 -5.05 -2.57 -16.15
CA THR A 130 -4.21 -2.24 -14.98
C THR A 130 -4.65 -2.93 -13.69
N GLU A 131 -5.93 -3.28 -13.59
CA GLU A 131 -6.50 -3.99 -12.44
C GLU A 131 -6.11 -5.49 -12.45
N GLY A 132 -5.82 -6.07 -13.63
CA GLY A 132 -5.37 -7.46 -13.78
C GLY A 132 -3.86 -7.62 -13.95
N PHE A 133 -3.23 -6.77 -14.75
CA PHE A 133 -1.87 -6.89 -15.27
C PHE A 133 -0.99 -5.70 -14.90
N SER A 134 0.33 -5.89 -14.94
CA SER A 134 1.25 -4.77 -14.73
C SER A 134 1.09 -3.74 -15.81
N THR A 135 1.37 -2.49 -15.48
CA THR A 135 1.32 -1.38 -16.44
C THR A 135 2.11 -1.72 -17.71
N THR A 136 3.30 -2.30 -17.55
CA THR A 136 4.15 -2.71 -18.66
C THR A 136 3.50 -3.79 -19.52
N VAL A 137 2.92 -4.83 -18.90
CA VAL A 137 2.20 -5.89 -19.62
C VAL A 137 0.95 -5.33 -20.31
N ALA A 138 0.16 -4.53 -19.62
CA ALA A 138 -1.03 -3.86 -20.15
C ALA A 138 -0.70 -2.98 -21.36
N ALA A 139 0.38 -2.18 -21.29
CA ALA A 139 0.84 -1.37 -22.40
C ALA A 139 1.32 -2.22 -23.59
N LYS A 140 1.99 -3.35 -23.33
CA LYS A 140 2.34 -4.32 -24.38
C LYS A 140 1.08 -4.91 -25.03
N VAL A 141 0.05 -5.26 -24.26
CA VAL A 141 -1.23 -5.76 -24.79
C VAL A 141 -1.87 -4.71 -25.70
N ILE A 142 -1.95 -3.44 -25.29
CA ILE A 142 -2.51 -2.37 -26.13
C ILE A 142 -1.70 -2.17 -27.40
N ARG A 143 -0.36 -2.19 -27.31
CA ARG A 143 0.50 -2.10 -28.49
C ARG A 143 0.28 -3.27 -29.45
N GLU A 144 0.24 -4.50 -28.96
CA GLU A 144 -0.02 -5.67 -29.81
C GLU A 144 -1.42 -5.62 -30.43
N LEU A 145 -2.43 -5.14 -29.69
CA LEU A 145 -3.77 -4.92 -30.21
C LEU A 145 -3.76 -3.89 -31.35
N PHE A 146 -3.02 -2.79 -31.19
CA PHE A 146 -2.85 -1.78 -32.23
C PHE A 146 -2.24 -2.38 -33.50
N LEU A 147 -1.20 -3.22 -33.36
CA LEU A 147 -0.55 -3.90 -34.48
C LEU A 147 -1.47 -4.89 -35.23
N LEU A 148 -2.47 -5.48 -34.55
CA LEU A 148 -3.46 -6.36 -35.19
C LEU A 148 -4.43 -5.66 -36.15
N TYR A 149 -4.41 -4.32 -36.19
CA TYR A 149 -5.13 -3.51 -37.17
C TYR A 149 -4.25 -3.07 -38.35
N ASP A 150 -3.05 -3.63 -38.46
CA ASP A 150 -2.09 -3.42 -39.55
C ASP A 150 -1.76 -1.92 -39.82
N PRO A 151 -1.25 -1.20 -38.80
CA PRO A 151 -0.91 0.21 -38.94
C PRO A 151 0.35 0.39 -39.79
N PRO A 152 0.43 1.46 -40.60
CA PRO A 152 1.70 1.91 -41.17
C PRO A 152 2.77 2.08 -40.08
N ALA A 153 4.02 1.69 -40.39
CA ALA A 153 5.12 1.75 -39.44
C ALA A 153 5.35 3.17 -38.85
N GLU A 154 5.13 4.19 -39.67
CA GLU A 154 5.24 5.62 -39.31
C GLU A 154 4.18 6.07 -38.29
N LEU A 155 3.05 5.34 -38.21
CA LEU A 155 1.91 5.64 -37.35
C LEU A 155 1.89 4.80 -36.08
N THR A 156 2.99 4.14 -35.75
CA THR A 156 3.06 3.28 -34.55
C THR A 156 3.70 4.03 -33.39
N PRO A 157 2.94 4.41 -32.34
CA PRO A 157 3.52 5.05 -31.16
C PRO A 157 4.52 4.12 -30.45
N ALA A 158 5.56 4.73 -29.88
CA ALA A 158 6.55 4.00 -29.10
C ALA A 158 5.91 3.36 -27.85
N LEU A 159 6.48 2.25 -27.34
CA LEU A 159 5.95 1.56 -26.16
C LEU A 159 5.79 2.47 -24.93
N ARG A 160 6.72 3.41 -24.72
CA ARG A 160 6.65 4.40 -23.62
C ARG A 160 5.36 5.24 -23.65
N GLN A 161 4.83 5.52 -24.85
CA GLN A 161 3.61 6.30 -25.01
C GLN A 161 2.38 5.49 -24.57
N TRP A 162 2.36 4.19 -24.90
CA TRP A 162 1.33 3.27 -24.43
C TRP A 162 1.41 3.04 -22.92
N VAL A 163 2.62 2.98 -22.36
CA VAL A 163 2.83 2.95 -20.90
C VAL A 163 2.21 4.18 -20.27
N ALA A 164 2.59 5.39 -20.67
CA ALA A 164 2.04 6.64 -20.14
C ALA A 164 0.50 6.72 -20.25
N LEU A 165 -0.07 6.26 -21.36
CA LEU A 165 -1.53 6.20 -21.56
C LEU A 165 -2.20 5.26 -20.56
N VAL A 166 -1.75 4.00 -20.48
CA VAL A 166 -2.30 3.00 -19.57
C VAL A 166 -2.15 3.46 -18.12
N GLU A 167 -0.99 4.01 -17.79
CA GLU A 167 -0.63 4.58 -16.49
C GLU A 167 -1.58 5.67 -16.00
N SER A 168 -2.11 6.47 -16.92
CA SER A 168 -3.06 7.54 -16.60
C SER A 168 -4.45 7.02 -16.19
N SER A 169 -4.79 5.79 -16.58
CA SER A 169 -6.06 5.14 -16.22
C SER A 169 -5.95 4.23 -14.98
N GLY A 170 -4.72 3.99 -14.51
CA GLY A 170 -4.46 3.07 -13.41
C GLY A 170 -5.20 3.44 -12.14
N GLY A 171 -5.83 2.46 -11.49
CA GLY A 171 -6.52 2.64 -10.21
C GLY A 171 -7.95 3.19 -10.31
N LEU A 172 -8.41 3.61 -11.50
CA LEU A 172 -9.78 4.10 -11.69
C LEU A 172 -10.84 3.11 -11.19
N LEU A 173 -10.61 1.81 -11.39
CA LEU A 173 -11.53 0.74 -11.00
C LEU A 173 -11.24 0.12 -9.63
N ALA A 174 -10.26 0.64 -8.87
CA ALA A 174 -9.79 0.02 -7.64
C ALA A 174 -10.84 -0.05 -6.51
N SER A 175 -11.77 0.92 -6.47
CA SER A 175 -12.90 0.96 -5.53
C SER A 175 -14.20 0.42 -6.14
N SER A 176 -14.13 -0.15 -7.33
CA SER A 176 -15.28 -0.73 -8.03
C SER A 176 -15.39 -2.24 -7.79
N GLU A 177 -16.52 -2.82 -8.20
CA GLU A 177 -16.78 -4.25 -8.11
C GLU A 177 -16.02 -5.06 -9.17
N PHE A 178 -15.35 -4.42 -10.14
CA PHE A 178 -14.61 -5.14 -11.19
C PHE A 178 -13.59 -6.11 -10.61
N GLY A 179 -12.80 -5.67 -9.64
CA GLY A 179 -11.78 -6.51 -8.98
C GLY A 179 -12.37 -7.73 -8.29
N LEU A 180 -13.58 -7.61 -7.70
CA LEU A 180 -14.28 -8.73 -7.07
C LEU A 180 -14.80 -9.73 -8.09
N VAL A 181 -15.37 -9.25 -9.20
CA VAL A 181 -15.83 -10.12 -10.30
C VAL A 181 -14.63 -10.87 -10.92
N LEU A 182 -13.51 -10.17 -11.12
CA LEU A 182 -12.27 -10.78 -11.60
C LEU A 182 -11.83 -11.93 -10.69
N HIS A 183 -11.81 -11.69 -9.38
CA HIS A 183 -11.46 -12.72 -8.43
C HIS A 183 -12.46 -13.88 -8.44
N GLY A 184 -13.76 -13.59 -8.48
CA GLY A 184 -14.83 -14.59 -8.49
C GLY A 184 -14.78 -15.56 -9.67
N LEU A 185 -14.35 -15.09 -10.84
CA LEU A 185 -14.08 -15.94 -12.01
C LEU A 185 -12.73 -16.65 -11.89
N THR A 186 -11.69 -15.92 -11.48
CA THR A 186 -10.34 -16.47 -11.43
C THR A 186 -10.22 -17.62 -10.42
N LYS A 187 -10.88 -17.53 -9.25
CA LYS A 187 -10.82 -18.56 -8.21
C LYS A 187 -11.25 -19.96 -8.69
N LEU A 188 -12.09 -20.02 -9.73
CA LEU A 188 -12.57 -21.28 -10.31
C LEU A 188 -11.46 -22.07 -11.01
N CYS A 189 -10.35 -21.41 -11.39
CA CYS A 189 -9.20 -22.07 -12.01
C CYS A 189 -7.98 -22.20 -11.08
N LEU A 190 -8.11 -21.81 -9.80
CA LEU A 190 -7.01 -21.83 -8.83
C LEU A 190 -6.99 -23.11 -8.00
N MET A 191 -5.79 -23.52 -7.61
CA MET A 191 -5.59 -24.70 -6.77
C MET A 191 -5.79 -24.33 -5.28
N ASP A 192 -6.60 -25.10 -4.57
CA ASP A 192 -6.89 -24.86 -3.15
C ASP A 192 -5.65 -25.08 -2.28
N GLY A 193 -5.35 -24.13 -1.39
CA GLY A 193 -4.29 -24.28 -0.37
C GLY A 193 -2.85 -24.27 -0.86
N ARG A 194 -2.62 -23.84 -2.11
CA ARG A 194 -1.31 -23.87 -2.79
C ARG A 194 -0.92 -22.49 -3.34
N ARG A 195 0.37 -22.30 -3.61
CA ARG A 195 0.87 -21.13 -4.35
C ARG A 195 0.23 -21.08 -5.74
N ASN A 196 -0.45 -19.97 -6.03
CA ASN A 196 -1.19 -19.79 -7.29
C ASN A 196 -0.64 -18.68 -8.18
N LEU A 197 0.29 -17.87 -7.68
CA LEU A 197 0.89 -16.78 -8.45
C LEU A 197 1.65 -17.33 -9.65
N ARG A 198 1.13 -17.02 -10.84
CA ARG A 198 1.72 -17.30 -12.15
C ARG A 198 1.87 -15.98 -12.92
N SER A 199 2.76 -16.02 -13.89
CA SER A 199 2.87 -14.95 -14.89
C SER A 199 1.67 -14.97 -15.84
N SER A 200 1.34 -13.81 -16.40
CA SER A 200 0.32 -13.71 -17.44
C SER A 200 0.74 -14.46 -18.71
N GLY A 201 -0.24 -14.83 -19.54
CA GLY A 201 -0.01 -15.25 -20.92
C GLY A 201 0.70 -14.17 -21.75
N SER A 202 1.10 -14.53 -22.98
CA SER A 202 1.82 -13.57 -23.84
C SER A 202 0.93 -12.36 -24.16
N PRO A 203 1.45 -11.10 -24.13
CA PRO A 203 0.65 -9.93 -24.46
C PRO A 203 0.00 -9.98 -25.84
N LYS A 204 0.63 -10.70 -26.79
CA LYS A 204 0.12 -10.91 -28.14
C LYS A 204 -1.12 -11.81 -28.17
N ASP A 205 -1.13 -12.90 -27.40
CA ASP A 205 -2.29 -13.80 -27.33
C ASP A 205 -3.47 -13.13 -26.64
N ILE A 206 -3.21 -12.37 -25.57
CA ILE A 206 -4.23 -11.57 -24.87
C ILE A 206 -4.83 -10.54 -25.82
N ALA A 207 -4.00 -9.81 -26.59
CA ALA A 207 -4.45 -8.83 -27.56
C ALA A 207 -5.30 -9.44 -28.69
N LEU A 208 -4.89 -10.61 -29.19
CA LEU A 208 -5.64 -11.35 -30.21
C LEU A 208 -7.06 -11.70 -29.73
N VAL A 209 -7.15 -12.28 -28.53
CA VAL A 209 -8.45 -12.66 -27.95
C VAL A 209 -9.29 -11.41 -27.64
N LEU A 210 -8.68 -10.33 -27.15
CA LEU A 210 -9.38 -9.08 -26.86
C LEU A 210 -10.00 -8.47 -28.13
N LYS A 211 -9.30 -8.54 -29.27
CA LYS A 211 -9.85 -8.12 -30.57
C LYS A 211 -11.11 -8.90 -30.94
N GLU A 212 -11.10 -10.22 -30.78
CA GLU A 212 -12.28 -11.07 -31.06
C GLU A 212 -13.45 -10.75 -30.13
N VAL A 213 -13.18 -10.44 -28.85
CA VAL A 213 -14.21 -10.00 -27.91
C VAL A 213 -14.84 -8.68 -28.36
N PHE A 214 -14.06 -7.78 -28.98
CA PHE A 214 -14.61 -6.54 -29.55
C PHE A 214 -15.54 -6.83 -30.73
N GLU A 215 -15.20 -7.79 -31.59
CA GLU A 215 -16.08 -8.27 -32.66
C GLU A 215 -17.42 -8.81 -32.11
N VAL A 216 -17.38 -9.53 -30.98
CA VAL A 216 -18.61 -9.98 -30.29
C VAL A 216 -19.41 -8.80 -29.75
N SER A 217 -18.76 -7.85 -29.08
CA SER A 217 -19.41 -6.65 -28.52
C SER A 217 -20.10 -5.79 -29.59
N ALA A 218 -19.52 -5.73 -30.77
CA ALA A 218 -20.05 -4.99 -31.90
C ALA A 218 -21.13 -5.76 -32.68
N GLY A 219 -21.40 -7.02 -32.32
CA GLY A 219 -22.36 -7.89 -33.02
C GLY A 219 -21.86 -8.42 -34.37
N ARG A 220 -20.54 -8.36 -34.63
CA ARG A 220 -19.91 -8.91 -35.84
C ARG A 220 -19.56 -10.40 -35.69
N LEU A 221 -19.40 -10.86 -34.45
CA LEU A 221 -19.18 -12.26 -34.10
C LEU A 221 -20.25 -12.75 -33.10
N ASP A 222 -20.93 -13.85 -33.39
CA ASP A 222 -22.00 -14.35 -32.52
C ASP A 222 -21.48 -14.94 -31.21
N ARG A 223 -20.40 -15.74 -31.30
CA ARG A 223 -19.83 -16.49 -30.18
C ARG A 223 -18.32 -16.65 -30.28
N LEU A 224 -17.68 -16.71 -29.11
CA LEU A 224 -16.26 -16.92 -28.92
C LEU A 224 -16.01 -18.05 -27.91
N PHE A 225 -15.11 -18.98 -28.25
CA PHE A 225 -14.70 -20.07 -27.37
C PHE A 225 -13.25 -19.88 -26.94
N LEU A 226 -13.00 -19.89 -25.63
CA LEU A 226 -11.70 -19.65 -25.03
C LEU A 226 -11.29 -20.81 -24.13
N SER A 227 -10.01 -21.14 -24.15
CA SER A 227 -9.41 -22.15 -23.28
C SER A 227 -8.16 -21.58 -22.60
N GLY A 228 -8.06 -21.72 -21.28
CA GLY A 228 -6.90 -21.24 -20.55
C GLY A 228 -7.08 -21.19 -19.04
N GLY A 229 -6.35 -20.30 -18.37
CA GLY A 229 -6.39 -20.09 -16.92
C GLY A 229 -6.87 -18.68 -16.54
N ALA A 230 -6.09 -18.01 -15.70
CA ALA A 230 -6.45 -16.70 -15.13
C ALA A 230 -6.60 -15.58 -16.20
N ASP A 231 -5.82 -15.61 -17.28
CA ASP A 231 -5.96 -14.63 -18.38
C ASP A 231 -7.34 -14.73 -19.05
N CYS A 232 -7.86 -15.95 -19.22
CA CYS A 232 -9.21 -16.17 -19.73
C CYS A 232 -10.26 -15.67 -18.74
N ALA A 233 -10.07 -15.87 -17.43
CA ALA A 233 -10.94 -15.32 -16.41
C ALA A 233 -11.00 -13.77 -16.48
N TRP A 234 -9.86 -13.13 -16.76
CA TRP A 234 -9.82 -11.69 -17.00
C TRP A 234 -10.61 -11.27 -18.25
N ILE A 235 -10.45 -11.98 -19.36
CA ILE A 235 -11.24 -11.73 -20.58
C ILE A 235 -12.74 -11.87 -20.32
N ALA A 236 -13.16 -12.93 -19.61
CA ALA A 236 -14.56 -13.08 -19.19
C ALA A 236 -15.04 -11.93 -18.32
N THR A 237 -14.19 -11.43 -17.43
CA THR A 237 -14.53 -10.30 -16.56
C THR A 237 -14.79 -9.05 -17.38
N VAL A 238 -13.94 -8.75 -18.36
CA VAL A 238 -14.16 -7.61 -19.27
C VAL A 238 -15.43 -7.79 -20.09
N ALA A 239 -15.62 -8.99 -20.68
CA ALA A 239 -16.82 -9.31 -21.45
C ALA A 239 -18.10 -9.12 -20.63
N HIS A 240 -18.15 -9.64 -19.41
CA HIS A 240 -19.33 -9.56 -18.54
C HIS A 240 -19.51 -8.17 -17.89
N TRP A 241 -18.43 -7.58 -17.36
CA TRP A 241 -18.51 -6.38 -16.54
C TRP A 241 -18.50 -5.08 -17.34
N LEU A 242 -17.74 -5.03 -18.44
CA LEU A 242 -17.59 -3.81 -19.22
C LEU A 242 -18.44 -3.82 -20.50
N LEU A 243 -18.59 -4.98 -21.14
CA LEU A 243 -19.25 -5.12 -22.44
C LEU A 243 -20.68 -5.69 -22.36
N ASP A 244 -21.15 -6.03 -21.16
CA ASP A 244 -22.45 -6.68 -20.90
C ASP A 244 -22.70 -7.95 -21.74
N LEU A 245 -21.65 -8.67 -22.11
CA LEU A 245 -21.73 -9.94 -22.84
C LEU A 245 -22.11 -11.08 -21.91
N ARG A 246 -22.85 -12.06 -22.46
CA ARG A 246 -23.22 -13.29 -21.73
C ARG A 246 -22.04 -14.26 -21.70
N VAL A 247 -21.50 -14.48 -20.51
CA VAL A 247 -20.34 -15.34 -20.25
C VAL A 247 -20.77 -16.66 -19.62
N GLU A 248 -20.17 -17.75 -20.08
CA GLU A 248 -20.30 -19.08 -19.50
C GLU A 248 -18.93 -19.68 -19.23
N VAL A 249 -18.79 -20.36 -18.09
CA VAL A 249 -17.54 -21.06 -17.73
C VAL A 249 -17.84 -22.54 -17.55
N GLN A 250 -17.02 -23.36 -18.19
CA GLN A 250 -17.11 -24.81 -18.26
C GLN A 250 -15.83 -25.47 -17.74
N GLN A 251 -15.98 -26.68 -17.19
CA GLN A 251 -14.88 -27.61 -16.98
C GLN A 251 -14.50 -28.31 -18.29
N GLN A 252 -13.39 -29.05 -18.29
CA GLN A 252 -12.89 -29.78 -19.46
C GLN A 252 -13.88 -30.83 -19.99
N ASP A 253 -14.77 -31.34 -19.13
CA ASP A 253 -15.83 -32.29 -19.45
C ASP A 253 -17.08 -31.62 -20.07
N GLY A 254 -17.07 -30.30 -20.23
CA GLY A 254 -18.20 -29.51 -20.71
C GLY A 254 -19.22 -29.15 -19.62
N THR A 255 -18.99 -29.53 -18.36
CA THR A 255 -19.88 -29.19 -17.25
C THR A 255 -19.81 -27.69 -16.95
N VAL A 256 -20.96 -27.02 -17.01
CA VAL A 256 -21.07 -25.58 -16.70
C VAL A 256 -20.93 -25.35 -15.21
N ILE A 257 -19.89 -24.64 -14.81
CA ILE A 257 -19.60 -24.32 -13.40
C ILE A 257 -19.99 -22.90 -13.01
N TYR A 258 -20.18 -22.00 -13.98
CA TYR A 258 -20.59 -20.63 -13.72
C TYR A 258 -21.38 -20.03 -14.87
N ARG A 259 -22.49 -19.37 -14.51
CA ARG A 259 -23.25 -18.40 -15.33
C ARG A 259 -23.68 -17.24 -14.43
N PRO A 260 -23.44 -15.97 -14.81
CA PRO A 260 -23.82 -14.80 -14.02
C PRO A 260 -25.34 -14.71 -13.79
N ASP A 261 -26.13 -15.02 -14.82
CA ASP A 261 -27.59 -14.93 -14.79
C ASP A 261 -28.16 -16.29 -14.35
N SER A 262 -28.53 -16.37 -13.08
CA SER A 262 -28.91 -17.60 -12.35
C SER A 262 -30.19 -18.30 -12.81
N THR A 263 -30.70 -18.03 -14.01
CA THR A 263 -31.80 -18.80 -14.61
C THR A 263 -31.28 -20.09 -15.24
N ARG A 264 -31.39 -21.20 -14.49
CA ARG A 264 -31.38 -22.59 -15.00
C ARG A 264 -32.59 -22.87 -15.91
N SER A 265 -32.86 -22.01 -16.88
CA SER A 265 -33.78 -22.35 -17.95
C SER A 265 -33.01 -23.21 -18.95
N GLU A 266 -33.47 -24.44 -19.17
CA GLU A 266 -33.02 -25.31 -20.27
C GLU A 266 -33.22 -24.65 -21.66
N PHE A 267 -33.87 -23.48 -21.70
CA PHE A 267 -34.17 -22.69 -22.90
C PHE A 267 -33.78 -21.21 -22.73
N SER A 268 -32.51 -20.92 -22.43
CA SER A 268 -32.01 -19.54 -22.31
C SER A 268 -30.85 -19.24 -23.27
N LEU A 269 -31.12 -18.31 -24.20
CA LEU A 269 -30.23 -17.45 -24.97
C LEU A 269 -28.72 -17.75 -24.88
N ASP A 270 -28.24 -18.50 -25.87
CA ASP A 270 -26.85 -18.71 -26.28
C ASP A 270 -25.80 -17.77 -25.65
N ALA A 271 -24.91 -18.35 -24.83
CA ALA A 271 -23.73 -17.69 -24.31
C ALA A 271 -22.86 -17.16 -25.47
N GLN A 272 -22.37 -15.92 -25.33
CA GLN A 272 -21.56 -15.25 -26.35
C GLN A 272 -20.07 -15.49 -26.14
N VAL A 273 -19.64 -15.67 -24.89
CA VAL A 273 -18.25 -16.02 -24.56
C VAL A 273 -18.25 -17.24 -23.67
N ILE A 274 -17.63 -18.33 -24.13
CA ILE A 274 -17.57 -19.61 -23.42
C ILE A 274 -16.11 -19.89 -23.07
N ILE A 275 -15.83 -20.12 -21.78
CA ILE A 275 -14.49 -20.39 -21.27
C ILE A 275 -14.41 -21.82 -20.77
N THR A 276 -13.38 -22.54 -21.19
CA THR A 276 -13.01 -23.85 -20.66
C THR A 276 -11.71 -23.75 -19.87
N TYR A 277 -11.75 -24.04 -18.56
CA TYR A 277 -10.52 -24.06 -17.76
C TYR A 277 -9.74 -25.35 -17.96
N HIS A 278 -8.42 -25.24 -18.05
CA HIS A 278 -7.53 -26.39 -18.08
C HIS A 278 -6.72 -26.54 -16.79
N HIS A 279 -6.65 -27.77 -16.28
CA HIS A 279 -5.78 -28.14 -15.16
C HIS A 279 -4.68 -29.06 -15.69
N GLY A 280 -3.52 -28.49 -16.05
CA GLY A 280 -2.32 -29.23 -16.50
C GLY A 280 -1.63 -28.63 -17.72
N ASP A 281 -0.33 -28.92 -17.88
CA ASP A 281 0.52 -28.55 -19.03
C ASP A 281 0.26 -29.44 -20.26
N SER A 282 -1.01 -29.59 -20.63
CA SER A 282 -1.36 -30.30 -21.86
C SER A 282 -1.15 -29.38 -23.06
N SER A 283 0.01 -29.52 -23.71
CA SER A 283 0.31 -28.97 -25.04
C SER A 283 -0.54 -29.61 -26.16
N GLU A 284 -1.38 -30.60 -25.86
CA GLU A 284 -2.24 -31.24 -26.85
C GLU A 284 -3.71 -30.83 -26.67
N LEU A 285 -4.03 -29.61 -27.12
CA LEU A 285 -5.41 -29.24 -27.41
C LEU A 285 -5.64 -29.29 -28.91
N LEU A 286 -6.45 -30.28 -29.30
CA LEU A 286 -7.10 -30.42 -30.59
C LEU A 286 -7.82 -29.10 -30.97
N ARG A 287 -7.20 -28.30 -31.85
CA ARG A 287 -7.75 -27.08 -32.48
C ARG A 287 -8.92 -27.45 -33.41
N VAL A 288 -10.05 -27.87 -32.87
CA VAL A 288 -11.16 -28.47 -33.65
C VAL A 288 -12.17 -27.44 -34.17
N SER A 289 -11.97 -26.13 -33.95
CA SER A 289 -12.73 -25.12 -34.70
C SER A 289 -11.93 -23.85 -35.00
N ARG A 290 -12.27 -23.17 -36.11
CA ARG A 290 -11.68 -21.87 -36.51
C ARG A 290 -12.01 -20.71 -35.54
N LYS A 291 -12.77 -20.94 -34.46
CA LYS A 291 -13.23 -19.93 -33.49
C LYS A 291 -12.86 -20.24 -32.03
N HIS A 292 -11.92 -21.17 -31.83
CA HIS A 292 -11.42 -21.55 -30.50
C HIS A 292 -10.01 -21.00 -30.30
N TYR A 293 -9.83 -20.20 -29.26
CA TYR A 293 -8.55 -19.58 -28.92
C TYR A 293 -8.04 -20.12 -27.59
N VAL A 294 -6.74 -20.40 -27.52
CA VAL A 294 -6.07 -20.90 -26.32
C VAL A 294 -5.10 -19.82 -25.84
N ILE A 295 -5.23 -19.39 -24.58
CA ILE A 295 -4.24 -18.53 -23.93
C ILE A 295 -3.39 -19.41 -23.00
N PRO A 296 -2.14 -19.76 -23.39
CA PRO A 296 -1.26 -20.57 -22.56
C PRO A 296 -0.88 -19.81 -21.29
N SER A 297 -0.75 -20.53 -20.17
CA SER A 297 -0.22 -19.94 -18.93
C SER A 297 1.24 -19.55 -19.11
N GLY A 298 1.66 -18.40 -18.57
CA GLY A 298 3.02 -17.87 -18.72
C GLY A 298 4.17 -18.74 -18.16
N ASN A 299 3.85 -19.85 -17.50
CA ASN A 299 4.82 -20.80 -16.94
C ASN A 299 5.59 -21.60 -18.02
N VAL A 300 5.10 -21.66 -19.25
CA VAL A 300 5.62 -22.60 -20.28
C VAL A 300 6.95 -22.14 -20.90
N LEU A 301 7.41 -20.90 -20.68
CA LEU A 301 8.51 -20.35 -21.49
C LEU A 301 9.84 -20.00 -20.80
N ILE A 302 9.94 -19.47 -19.57
CA ILE A 302 11.26 -19.08 -19.01
C ILE A 302 11.28 -19.06 -17.47
N ASN A 303 12.23 -19.77 -16.83
CA ASN A 303 12.53 -19.80 -15.38
C ASN A 303 13.11 -18.46 -14.82
N HIS A 304 12.89 -17.33 -15.47
CA HIS A 304 13.36 -16.01 -15.02
C HIS A 304 12.18 -15.03 -15.00
N HIS A 305 11.26 -15.23 -14.06
CA HIS A 305 10.18 -14.27 -13.85
C HIS A 305 10.71 -13.03 -13.13
N GLN A 306 10.57 -11.86 -13.75
CA GLN A 306 10.63 -10.60 -13.02
C GLN A 306 9.36 -10.52 -12.15
N PRO A 307 9.46 -10.06 -10.88
CA PRO A 307 8.30 -9.91 -9.98
C PRO A 307 7.15 -9.05 -10.56
N GLN A 308 7.46 -8.25 -11.59
CA GLN A 308 6.54 -7.31 -12.24
C GLN A 308 5.55 -7.95 -13.23
N ASP A 309 5.72 -9.22 -13.62
CA ASP A 309 4.83 -9.89 -14.59
C ASP A 309 3.70 -10.73 -13.95
N ILE A 310 3.55 -10.64 -12.62
CA ILE A 310 2.54 -11.38 -11.87
C ILE A 310 1.17 -10.71 -12.00
N MET A 311 0.16 -11.50 -12.38
CA MET A 311 -1.23 -11.06 -12.43
C MET A 311 -1.78 -10.80 -11.01
N SER A 312 -2.71 -9.85 -10.85
CA SER A 312 -3.27 -9.52 -9.52
C SER A 312 -4.24 -10.57 -8.97
N TYR A 313 -4.84 -11.37 -9.86
CA TYR A 313 -5.92 -12.33 -9.58
C TYR A 313 -7.19 -11.69 -8.97
N GLY A 314 -7.37 -10.38 -9.17
CA GLY A 314 -8.50 -9.61 -8.67
C GLY A 314 -8.38 -9.20 -7.19
N ARG A 315 -9.44 -8.53 -6.71
CA ARG A 315 -9.58 -8.08 -5.33
C ARG A 315 -10.43 -9.05 -4.52
N LEU A 316 -10.18 -9.11 -3.23
CA LEU A 316 -10.86 -10.02 -2.30
C LEU A 316 -11.91 -9.28 -1.49
N SER A 317 -13.04 -9.93 -1.21
CA SER A 317 -13.98 -9.45 -0.20
C SER A 317 -13.37 -9.66 1.18
N TRP A 318 -13.47 -8.67 2.07
CA TRP A 318 -13.07 -8.82 3.47
C TRP A 318 -13.81 -9.96 4.18
N GLU A 319 -15.01 -10.32 3.71
CA GLU A 319 -15.83 -11.38 4.26
C GLU A 319 -15.24 -12.79 4.08
N SER A 320 -14.38 -13.00 3.07
CA SER A 320 -13.86 -14.31 2.68
C SER A 320 -12.38 -14.32 2.23
N CYS A 321 -11.68 -13.19 2.38
CA CYS A 321 -10.34 -12.99 1.82
C CYS A 321 -9.31 -14.04 2.26
N LEU A 322 -9.39 -14.56 3.49
CA LEU A 322 -8.43 -15.52 4.02
C LEU A 322 -8.65 -16.90 3.43
N VAL A 323 -9.89 -17.41 3.45
CA VAL A 323 -10.22 -18.72 2.86
C VAL A 323 -10.07 -18.70 1.35
N ASP A 324 -10.49 -17.62 0.68
CA ASP A 324 -10.36 -17.52 -0.78
C ASP A 324 -8.89 -17.56 -1.20
N THR A 325 -7.99 -16.94 -0.44
CA THR A 325 -6.54 -16.90 -0.75
C THR A 325 -5.83 -18.18 -0.37
N PHE A 326 -6.02 -18.63 0.88
CA PHE A 326 -5.19 -19.67 1.50
C PHE A 326 -5.86 -21.05 1.56
N GLY A 327 -7.13 -21.17 1.16
CA GLY A 327 -7.82 -22.44 1.00
C GLY A 327 -7.83 -23.36 2.22
N GLY A 328 -7.60 -24.65 1.99
CA GLY A 328 -7.60 -25.71 3.01
C GLY A 328 -6.82 -25.38 4.30
N PRO A 329 -5.55 -24.94 4.24
CA PRO A 329 -4.80 -24.49 5.42
C PRO A 329 -5.52 -23.45 6.29
N MET A 330 -6.23 -22.49 5.69
CA MET A 330 -7.00 -21.51 6.46
C MET A 330 -8.30 -22.12 7.01
N ARG A 331 -9.01 -22.96 6.24
CA ARG A 331 -10.17 -23.69 6.76
C ARG A 331 -9.82 -24.57 7.97
N LEU A 332 -8.61 -25.13 7.99
CA LEU A 332 -8.08 -25.87 9.15
C LEU A 332 -7.94 -24.95 10.38
N LEU A 333 -7.37 -23.75 10.22
CA LEU A 333 -7.20 -22.77 11.29
C LEU A 333 -8.53 -22.24 11.85
N LEU A 334 -9.52 -22.02 10.97
CA LEU A 334 -10.85 -21.51 11.32
C LEU A 334 -11.79 -22.61 11.86
N GLY A 335 -11.53 -23.87 11.49
CA GLY A 335 -12.32 -25.04 11.84
C GLY A 335 -11.72 -25.85 12.98
N SER A 336 -11.08 -26.97 12.65
CA SER A 336 -10.62 -27.95 13.64
C SER A 336 -9.53 -27.42 14.58
N GLN A 337 -8.76 -26.42 14.15
CA GLN A 337 -7.73 -25.77 14.97
C GLN A 337 -8.15 -24.41 15.54
N ALA A 338 -9.45 -24.08 15.51
CA ALA A 338 -9.99 -22.81 15.99
C ALA A 338 -9.57 -22.43 17.42
N ARG A 339 -9.45 -23.40 18.33
CA ARG A 339 -9.00 -23.17 19.71
C ARG A 339 -7.55 -22.69 19.75
N SER A 340 -6.64 -23.41 19.09
CA SER A 340 -5.21 -23.06 19.01
C SER A 340 -5.01 -21.72 18.29
N THR A 341 -5.74 -21.50 17.19
CA THR A 341 -5.75 -20.23 16.45
C THR A 341 -6.21 -19.07 17.34
N GLY A 342 -7.35 -19.23 18.03
CA GLY A 342 -7.88 -18.22 18.95
C GLY A 342 -6.91 -17.90 20.09
N ALA A 343 -6.29 -18.93 20.69
CA ALA A 343 -5.28 -18.77 21.72
C ALA A 343 -4.04 -18.01 21.20
N CYS A 344 -3.55 -18.33 20.00
CA CYS A 344 -2.47 -17.58 19.35
C CYS A 344 -2.83 -16.11 19.15
N LEU A 345 -3.95 -15.82 18.49
CA LEU A 345 -4.33 -14.44 18.16
C LEU A 345 -4.63 -13.59 19.41
N GLY A 346 -5.29 -14.17 20.42
CA GLY A 346 -5.60 -13.48 21.67
C GLY A 346 -4.35 -13.22 22.52
N SER A 347 -3.44 -14.21 22.58
CA SER A 347 -2.15 -14.04 23.24
C SER A 347 -1.27 -13.02 22.52
N ALA A 348 -1.24 -13.04 21.18
CA ALA A 348 -0.53 -12.04 20.38
C ALA A 348 -1.06 -10.63 20.66
N ALA A 349 -2.39 -10.43 20.70
CA ALA A 349 -3.00 -9.16 21.06
C ALA A 349 -2.53 -8.65 22.44
N ARG A 350 -2.45 -9.56 23.43
CA ARG A 350 -1.97 -9.24 24.78
C ARG A 350 -0.47 -8.93 24.81
N ILE A 351 0.35 -9.66 24.07
CA ILE A 351 1.80 -9.41 23.91
C ILE A 351 2.03 -8.06 23.24
N PHE A 352 1.28 -7.73 22.19
CA PHE A 352 1.35 -6.40 21.56
C PHE A 352 0.97 -5.29 22.54
N LEU A 353 -0.03 -5.52 23.41
CA LEU A 353 -0.39 -4.54 24.44
C LEU A 353 0.73 -4.37 25.47
N ALA A 354 1.46 -5.42 25.83
CA ALA A 354 2.62 -5.34 26.72
C ALA A 354 3.83 -4.64 26.06
N ALA A 355 4.00 -4.81 24.74
CA ALA A 355 5.06 -4.14 23.98
C ALA A 355 4.76 -2.64 23.78
N MET A 356 3.49 -2.30 23.49
CA MET A 356 3.07 -0.94 23.12
C MET A 356 2.54 -0.10 24.29
N GLY A 357 2.01 -0.76 25.33
CA GLY A 357 1.56 -0.13 26.57
C GLY A 357 2.52 -0.45 27.71
N ASP A 358 2.61 0.44 28.69
CA ASP A 358 3.58 0.33 29.78
C ASP A 358 3.10 -0.69 30.84
N GLY A 359 3.15 -1.98 30.46
CA GLY A 359 2.76 -3.12 31.29
C GLY A 359 3.92 -4.06 31.61
N GLU A 360 3.60 -5.18 32.29
CA GLU A 360 4.54 -6.28 32.51
C GLU A 360 5.12 -6.76 31.16
N GLY A 361 6.45 -6.81 31.02
CA GLY A 361 7.15 -7.24 29.80
C GLY A 361 7.75 -6.11 28.93
N HIS A 362 7.41 -4.84 29.18
CA HIS A 362 7.89 -3.71 28.38
C HIS A 362 9.44 -3.58 28.33
N MET A 363 10.12 -3.83 29.46
CA MET A 363 11.58 -3.75 29.54
C MET A 363 12.30 -4.86 28.73
N GLU A 364 11.68 -6.03 28.60
CA GLU A 364 12.22 -7.13 27.77
C GLU A 364 12.15 -6.79 26.28
N PHE A 365 11.09 -6.08 25.86
CA PHE A 365 10.95 -5.58 24.49
C PHE A 365 12.00 -4.50 24.16
N LEU A 366 12.21 -3.54 25.06
CA LEU A 366 13.17 -2.46 24.85
C LEU A 366 14.62 -2.96 24.70
N THR A 367 15.00 -3.96 25.50
CA THR A 367 16.36 -4.55 25.46
C THR A 367 16.62 -5.38 24.21
N LYS A 368 15.57 -5.93 23.59
CA LYS A 368 15.64 -6.74 22.35
C LYS A 368 15.35 -5.91 21.09
N ARG A 369 15.24 -4.59 21.20
CA ARG A 369 14.94 -3.71 20.06
C ARG A 369 16.13 -3.65 19.10
N ASP A 370 15.94 -4.01 17.83
CA ASP A 370 16.89 -3.70 16.76
C ASP A 370 16.52 -2.35 16.12
N PRO A 371 17.33 -1.30 16.29
CA PRO A 371 17.06 0.03 15.73
C PRO A 371 17.05 0.07 14.19
N ARG A 372 17.53 -0.99 13.54
CA ARG A 372 17.53 -1.14 12.07
C ARG A 372 16.24 -1.77 11.53
N THR A 373 15.38 -2.29 12.39
CA THR A 373 14.13 -2.95 11.99
C THR A 373 12.98 -1.95 11.91
N SER A 374 12.16 -2.06 10.87
CA SER A 374 10.97 -1.23 10.70
C SER A 374 9.96 -1.52 11.82
N PHE A 375 9.40 -0.48 12.41
CA PHE A 375 8.44 -0.61 13.51
C PHE A 375 7.00 -0.77 13.00
N PRO A 376 6.19 -1.60 13.67
CA PRO A 376 4.74 -1.59 13.47
C PRO A 376 4.16 -0.21 13.83
N PRO A 377 3.07 0.22 13.18
CA PRO A 377 2.46 1.51 13.46
C PRO A 377 1.80 1.52 14.86
N VAL A 378 2.00 2.63 15.59
CA VAL A 378 1.29 2.93 16.84
C VAL A 378 -0.17 3.27 16.51
N SER A 379 -1.10 2.41 16.93
CA SER A 379 -2.55 2.62 16.85
C SER A 379 -3.23 1.84 17.97
N GLU A 380 -4.20 2.43 18.65
CA GLU A 380 -4.98 1.74 19.69
C GLU A 380 -5.68 0.48 19.18
N SER A 381 -5.97 0.43 17.88
CA SER A 381 -6.57 -0.73 17.22
C SER A 381 -5.55 -1.82 16.84
N SER A 382 -4.25 -1.61 17.10
CA SER A 382 -3.18 -2.56 16.72
C SER A 382 -2.76 -3.51 17.85
N TYR A 383 -3.27 -3.32 19.07
CA TYR A 383 -2.94 -4.16 20.24
C TYR A 383 -4.13 -4.37 21.19
N GLY A 384 -4.00 -5.33 22.11
CA GLY A 384 -4.95 -5.57 23.18
C GLY A 384 -6.39 -5.78 22.71
N ARG A 385 -7.34 -5.12 23.39
CA ARG A 385 -8.76 -5.19 23.01
C ARG A 385 -9.03 -4.53 21.65
N GLY A 386 -8.29 -3.49 21.29
CA GLY A 386 -8.41 -2.83 20.00
C GLY A 386 -8.07 -3.77 18.84
N PHE A 387 -6.97 -4.51 18.95
CA PHE A 387 -6.63 -5.57 17.98
C PHE A 387 -7.73 -6.61 17.84
N TYR A 388 -8.26 -7.10 18.97
CA TYR A 388 -9.35 -8.08 18.95
C TYR A 388 -10.59 -7.57 18.22
N LEU A 389 -11.02 -6.35 18.52
CA LEU A 389 -12.20 -5.75 17.90
C LEU A 389 -11.97 -5.46 16.42
N LEU A 390 -10.80 -4.93 16.05
CA LEU A 390 -10.45 -4.68 14.66
C LEU A 390 -10.35 -5.99 13.87
N ALA A 391 -9.70 -7.02 14.39
CA ALA A 391 -9.57 -8.31 13.72
C ALA A 391 -10.96 -8.90 13.39
N ARG A 392 -11.92 -8.82 14.32
CA ARG A 392 -13.29 -9.32 14.10
C ARG A 392 -14.08 -8.49 13.10
N ARG A 393 -13.90 -7.17 13.09
CA ARG A 393 -14.58 -6.27 12.15
C ARG A 393 -14.00 -6.39 10.74
N LEU A 394 -12.68 -6.43 10.64
CA LEU A 394 -11.94 -6.49 9.38
C LEU A 394 -12.03 -7.87 8.73
N LEU A 395 -11.99 -8.94 9.53
CA LEU A 395 -11.96 -10.32 9.06
C LEU A 395 -13.13 -11.10 9.69
N PRO A 396 -14.36 -10.95 9.16
CA PRO A 396 -15.54 -11.65 9.67
C PRO A 396 -15.37 -13.17 9.75
N GLU A 397 -14.51 -13.76 8.90
CA GLU A 397 -14.09 -15.17 8.94
C GLU A 397 -13.66 -15.64 10.33
N LEU A 398 -12.97 -14.79 11.10
CA LEU A 398 -12.55 -15.08 12.48
C LEU A 398 -13.74 -15.11 13.47
N GLY A 399 -14.86 -14.48 13.13
CA GLY A 399 -16.07 -14.41 13.96
C GLY A 399 -17.03 -15.58 13.80
N HIS A 400 -16.98 -16.32 12.70
CA HIS A 400 -17.95 -17.38 12.37
C HIS A 400 -17.91 -18.55 13.36
N ASN A 401 -16.72 -18.94 13.81
CA ASN A 401 -16.56 -20.02 14.78
C ASN A 401 -16.60 -19.47 16.21
N PRO A 402 -17.59 -19.86 17.04
CA PRO A 402 -17.71 -19.35 18.40
C PRO A 402 -16.52 -19.70 19.29
N VAL A 403 -15.94 -20.88 19.10
CA VAL A 403 -14.79 -21.35 19.87
C VAL A 403 -13.57 -20.45 19.65
N LEU A 404 -13.36 -19.98 18.42
CA LEU A 404 -12.22 -19.15 18.07
C LEU A 404 -12.27 -17.83 18.83
N HIS A 405 -13.35 -17.06 18.69
CA HIS A 405 -13.42 -15.73 19.29
C HIS A 405 -13.53 -15.77 20.83
N GLN A 406 -14.17 -16.80 21.40
CA GLN A 406 -14.20 -17.02 22.86
C GLN A 406 -12.79 -17.32 23.39
N THR A 407 -12.04 -18.17 22.69
CA THR A 407 -10.65 -18.50 23.10
C THR A 407 -9.74 -17.28 22.94
N MET A 408 -9.93 -16.49 21.88
CA MET A 408 -9.20 -15.24 21.66
C MET A 408 -9.47 -14.23 22.77
N GLU A 409 -10.73 -14.05 23.17
CA GLU A 409 -11.12 -13.16 24.28
C GLU A 409 -10.59 -13.66 25.64
N ALA A 410 -10.65 -14.97 25.89
CA ALA A 410 -10.10 -15.55 27.11
C ALA A 410 -8.58 -15.38 27.21
N ALA A 411 -7.84 -15.58 26.11
CA ALA A 411 -6.39 -15.39 26.08
C ALA A 411 -5.98 -13.92 26.24
N LEU A 412 -6.79 -12.98 25.72
CA LEU A 412 -6.56 -11.54 25.90
C LEU A 412 -6.58 -11.10 27.36
N ASN A 413 -7.40 -11.73 28.19
CA ASN A 413 -7.57 -11.38 29.61
C ASN A 413 -6.47 -11.92 30.53
N LYS A 414 -5.47 -12.63 29.99
CA LYS A 414 -4.35 -13.20 30.76
C LYS A 414 -3.23 -12.19 31.05
N GLY A 415 -2.32 -12.54 31.97
CA GLY A 415 -1.06 -11.81 32.18
C GLY A 415 -0.10 -11.93 30.98
N TYR A 416 0.94 -11.08 30.91
CA TYR A 416 1.92 -11.13 29.79
C TYR A 416 2.65 -12.48 29.73
N LEU A 417 3.19 -12.97 30.85
CA LEU A 417 3.92 -14.23 30.91
C LEU A 417 3.05 -15.42 30.51
N GLU A 418 1.82 -15.47 31.01
CA GLU A 418 0.85 -16.51 30.65
C GLU A 418 0.47 -16.44 29.17
N ALA A 419 0.30 -15.24 28.61
CA ALA A 419 0.03 -15.05 27.19
C ALA A 419 1.22 -15.50 26.33
N ALA A 420 2.45 -15.11 26.69
CA ALA A 420 3.67 -15.54 25.99
C ALA A 420 3.81 -17.07 26.00
N GLN A 421 3.62 -17.71 27.15
CA GLN A 421 3.65 -19.17 27.26
C GLN A 421 2.52 -19.83 26.44
N SER A 422 1.30 -19.31 26.55
CA SER A 422 0.13 -19.80 25.81
C SER A 422 0.31 -19.66 24.29
N PHE A 423 0.95 -18.57 23.83
CA PHE A 423 1.31 -18.35 22.44
C PHE A 423 2.31 -19.41 21.98
N SER A 424 3.43 -19.56 22.67
CA SER A 424 4.48 -20.53 22.31
C SER A 424 3.98 -21.97 22.29
N GLN A 425 3.13 -22.36 23.24
CA GLN A 425 2.51 -23.68 23.28
C GLN A 425 1.58 -23.91 22.08
N SER A 426 0.66 -22.98 21.83
CA SER A 426 -0.30 -23.07 20.72
C SER A 426 0.41 -23.05 19.36
N PHE A 427 1.44 -22.22 19.22
CA PHE A 427 2.30 -22.14 18.04
C PHE A 427 3.03 -23.46 17.79
N THR A 428 3.58 -24.10 18.84
CA THR A 428 4.22 -25.41 18.73
C THR A 428 3.24 -26.51 18.35
N SER A 429 2.02 -26.51 18.91
CA SER A 429 0.97 -27.45 18.52
C SER A 429 0.57 -27.30 17.05
N LEU A 430 0.42 -26.06 16.56
CA LEU A 430 0.14 -25.81 15.13
C LEU A 430 1.29 -26.25 14.23
N ARG A 431 2.54 -26.09 14.68
CA ARG A 431 3.74 -26.56 13.95
C ARG A 431 3.69 -28.07 13.70
N GLN A 432 3.33 -28.85 14.73
CA GLN A 432 3.23 -30.33 14.63
C GLN A 432 2.16 -30.78 13.64
N LEU A 433 1.10 -29.98 13.47
CA LEU A 433 0.00 -30.29 12.55
C LEU A 433 0.22 -29.76 11.12
N CYS A 434 1.21 -28.89 10.92
CA CYS A 434 1.44 -28.24 9.64
C CYS A 434 2.04 -29.22 8.61
N SER A 435 1.50 -29.22 7.39
CA SER A 435 1.99 -30.04 6.28
C SER A 435 2.96 -29.33 5.34
N CYS A 436 3.49 -28.18 5.73
CA CYS A 436 4.39 -27.41 4.87
C CYS A 436 5.84 -27.91 4.98
N ARG A 437 6.65 -27.66 3.93
CA ARG A 437 8.07 -28.05 3.88
C ARG A 437 8.92 -27.47 5.00
N ILE A 438 8.58 -26.29 5.52
CA ILE A 438 9.34 -25.66 6.63
C ILE A 438 9.13 -26.44 7.94
N CYS A 439 7.91 -26.93 8.18
CA CYS A 439 7.59 -27.62 9.43
C CYS A 439 7.94 -29.12 9.40
N ARG A 440 8.03 -29.72 8.21
CA ARG A 440 8.37 -31.13 7.98
C ARG A 440 9.71 -31.22 7.24
N SER A 441 10.80 -31.32 7.98
CA SER A 441 12.19 -31.34 7.48
C SER A 441 12.54 -32.55 6.58
N ASP A 442 11.63 -33.52 6.40
CA ASP A 442 11.92 -34.83 5.78
C ASP A 442 11.32 -34.99 4.36
N ALA A 443 10.85 -33.92 3.72
CA ALA A 443 10.25 -34.02 2.39
C ALA A 443 11.34 -34.12 1.30
N SER A 444 11.41 -35.28 0.64
CA SER A 444 12.21 -35.50 -0.57
C SER A 444 11.91 -34.44 -1.65
N ASP A 445 12.96 -34.09 -2.41
CA ASP A 445 13.07 -32.90 -3.26
C ASP A 445 12.10 -32.80 -4.47
N GLU A 446 11.20 -33.75 -4.69
CA GLU A 446 10.58 -33.90 -6.01
C GLU A 446 9.27 -33.14 -6.24
N SER A 447 8.74 -32.40 -5.27
CA SER A 447 7.32 -32.01 -5.33
C SER A 447 6.92 -30.60 -5.79
N GLU A 448 7.74 -29.65 -6.29
CA GLU A 448 7.41 -28.22 -6.71
C GLU A 448 6.23 -27.40 -6.05
N GLU A 449 5.07 -27.97 -5.77
CA GLU A 449 3.91 -27.48 -5.06
C GLU A 449 4.18 -27.10 -3.59
N ILE A 450 4.24 -25.78 -3.34
CA ILE A 450 4.43 -25.21 -2.01
C ILE A 450 3.06 -25.01 -1.35
N THR A 451 2.79 -25.77 -0.28
CA THR A 451 1.61 -25.58 0.58
C THR A 451 1.81 -24.42 1.57
N PHE A 452 0.73 -23.73 1.92
CA PHE A 452 0.77 -22.64 2.91
C PHE A 452 1.04 -23.18 4.33
N CYS A 453 1.88 -22.46 5.08
CA CYS A 453 2.29 -22.78 6.44
C CYS A 453 1.35 -22.14 7.45
N LEU A 454 0.83 -22.93 8.39
CA LEU A 454 -0.08 -22.48 9.44
C LEU A 454 0.54 -21.36 10.31
N LEU A 455 1.84 -21.45 10.60
CA LEU A 455 2.55 -20.48 11.43
C LEU A 455 2.68 -19.12 10.73
N ALA A 456 3.09 -19.13 9.46
CA ALA A 456 3.17 -17.93 8.63
C ALA A 456 1.79 -17.31 8.44
N LEU A 457 0.71 -18.10 8.36
CA LEU A 457 -0.66 -17.58 8.31
C LEU A 457 -1.04 -16.80 9.58
N ILE A 458 -0.71 -17.32 10.78
CA ILE A 458 -0.95 -16.57 12.04
C ILE A 458 -0.21 -15.23 12.03
N GLN A 459 1.06 -15.21 11.62
CA GLN A 459 1.85 -13.97 11.52
C GLN A 459 1.30 -13.01 10.45
N THR A 460 0.81 -13.55 9.34
CA THR A 460 0.15 -12.79 8.27
C THR A 460 -1.10 -12.10 8.79
N ILE A 461 -1.95 -12.81 9.53
CA ILE A 461 -3.16 -12.23 10.16
C ILE A 461 -2.77 -11.13 11.15
N CYS A 462 -1.80 -11.38 12.03
CA CYS A 462 -1.32 -10.38 12.98
C CYS A 462 -0.80 -9.11 12.27
N THR A 463 0.01 -9.28 11.23
CA THR A 463 0.59 -8.18 10.46
C THR A 463 -0.50 -7.42 9.69
N LEU A 464 -1.44 -8.12 9.07
CA LEU A 464 -2.56 -7.54 8.34
C LEU A 464 -3.43 -6.66 9.25
N VAL A 465 -3.86 -7.18 10.41
CA VAL A 465 -4.69 -6.42 11.36
C VAL A 465 -3.94 -5.19 11.87
N ARG A 466 -2.66 -5.33 12.21
CA ARG A 466 -1.83 -4.21 12.68
C ARG A 466 -1.59 -3.17 11.59
N ALA A 467 -1.36 -3.56 10.35
CA ALA A 467 -1.21 -2.62 9.24
C ALA A 467 -2.52 -1.85 8.99
N MET A 468 -3.63 -2.57 8.86
CA MET A 468 -4.96 -1.99 8.63
C MET A 468 -5.44 -1.11 9.78
N SER A 469 -4.87 -1.21 10.99
CA SER A 469 -5.15 -0.30 12.11
C SER A 469 -4.70 1.15 11.88
N SER A 470 -3.90 1.38 10.84
CA SER A 470 -3.32 2.68 10.48
C SER A 470 -3.45 3.01 8.99
N ILE A 471 -3.99 2.10 8.17
CA ILE A 471 -4.33 2.39 6.78
C ILE A 471 -5.74 2.97 6.76
N CYS A 472 -5.86 4.19 6.26
CA CYS A 472 -7.13 4.88 6.10
C CYS A 472 -7.42 5.10 4.61
N MET A 473 -8.70 5.04 4.26
CA MET A 473 -9.21 5.36 2.93
C MET A 473 -10.24 6.48 3.09
N GLN A 474 -10.42 7.28 2.05
CA GLN A 474 -11.48 8.29 2.05
C GLN A 474 -12.86 7.62 2.12
N GLU A 475 -13.82 8.34 2.70
CA GLU A 475 -15.21 7.90 2.77
C GLU A 475 -15.73 7.56 1.35
N GLU A 476 -16.46 6.44 1.21
CA GLU A 476 -16.98 5.90 -0.06
C GLU A 476 -15.95 5.36 -1.08
N LEU A 477 -14.64 5.46 -0.79
CA LEU A 477 -13.52 4.99 -1.62
C LEU A 477 -12.82 3.77 -1.01
N GLU A 478 -13.59 2.75 -0.68
CA GLU A 478 -13.05 1.50 -0.14
C GLU A 478 -12.26 0.74 -1.23
N VAL A 479 -10.94 0.64 -1.04
CA VAL A 479 -10.04 -0.17 -1.88
C VAL A 479 -9.76 -1.49 -1.19
N ARG A 480 -10.20 -2.58 -1.80
CA ARG A 480 -10.04 -3.93 -1.23
C ARG A 480 -8.65 -4.52 -1.53
N PRO A 481 -8.15 -5.44 -0.69
CA PRO A 481 -6.85 -6.08 -0.93
C PRO A 481 -6.90 -6.91 -2.20
N THR A 482 -5.78 -6.94 -2.92
CA THR A 482 -5.62 -7.85 -4.05
C THR A 482 -5.26 -9.24 -3.54
N ARG A 483 -5.63 -10.29 -4.29
CA ARG A 483 -5.22 -11.66 -3.94
C ARG A 483 -3.70 -11.78 -3.93
N SER A 484 -3.03 -11.27 -4.97
CA SER A 484 -1.58 -11.29 -5.04
C SER A 484 -0.92 -10.50 -3.90
N GLY A 485 -1.53 -9.41 -3.46
CA GLY A 485 -1.03 -8.61 -2.34
C GLY A 485 -1.10 -9.34 -1.01
N LEU A 486 -2.22 -10.01 -0.73
CA LEU A 486 -2.37 -10.80 0.49
C LEU A 486 -1.44 -12.02 0.49
N GLU A 487 -1.26 -12.68 -0.66
CA GLU A 487 -0.30 -13.77 -0.82
C GLU A 487 1.16 -13.29 -0.69
N ASN A 488 1.51 -12.12 -1.23
CA ASN A 488 2.83 -11.50 -1.08
C ASN A 488 3.14 -11.12 0.37
N LEU A 489 2.15 -10.62 1.12
CA LEU A 489 2.29 -10.38 2.55
C LEU A 489 2.62 -11.68 3.29
N TYR A 490 1.94 -12.77 2.95
CA TYR A 490 2.25 -14.09 3.49
C TYR A 490 3.68 -14.54 3.17
N TRP A 491 4.13 -14.40 1.92
CA TRP A 491 5.50 -14.79 1.54
C TRP A 491 6.56 -13.95 2.25
N THR A 492 6.27 -12.67 2.51
CA THR A 492 7.13 -11.79 3.31
C THR A 492 7.27 -12.31 4.74
N GLN A 493 6.15 -12.67 5.38
CA GLN A 493 6.16 -13.25 6.73
C GLN A 493 6.85 -14.62 6.78
N ARG A 494 6.61 -15.47 5.77
CA ARG A 494 7.29 -16.76 5.63
C ARG A 494 8.80 -16.59 5.50
N ASN A 495 9.28 -15.59 4.74
CA ASN A 495 10.71 -15.37 4.57
C ASN A 495 11.39 -14.89 5.85
N ILE A 496 10.66 -14.31 6.80
CA ILE A 496 11.17 -13.98 8.13
C ILE A 496 11.31 -15.23 9.01
N LEU A 497 10.50 -16.28 8.76
CA LEU A 497 10.56 -17.56 9.46
C LEU A 497 11.75 -18.46 9.05
N ILE A 498 12.31 -18.27 7.84
CA ILE A 498 13.33 -19.18 7.24
C ILE A 498 14.76 -19.01 7.81
N PRO A 499 15.28 -17.79 8.10
CA PRO A 499 16.68 -17.59 8.48
C PRO A 499 17.04 -18.12 9.87
N SER A 500 16.05 -18.38 10.73
CA SER A 500 16.27 -18.94 12.05
C SER A 500 16.29 -20.46 11.93
N ASN A 501 17.37 -21.12 12.35
CA ASN A 501 17.28 -22.53 12.74
C ASN A 501 16.07 -22.64 13.67
N LEU A 502 15.04 -23.39 13.25
CA LEU A 502 13.77 -23.50 13.99
C LEU A 502 13.94 -24.07 15.41
N SER A 503 15.14 -24.53 15.78
CA SER A 503 15.54 -24.90 17.14
C SER A 503 15.78 -23.70 18.06
N ASP A 504 16.28 -22.59 17.52
CA ASP A 504 16.63 -21.36 18.26
C ASP A 504 15.57 -20.26 18.08
N TYR A 505 14.49 -20.59 17.37
CA TYR A 505 13.41 -19.67 17.05
C TYR A 505 12.49 -19.44 18.25
N ASP A 506 12.59 -18.26 18.87
CA ASP A 506 11.61 -17.78 19.85
C ASP A 506 10.37 -17.24 19.10
N PRO A 507 9.19 -17.88 19.21
CA PRO A 507 7.99 -17.49 18.48
C PRO A 507 7.43 -16.13 18.91
N VAL A 508 7.72 -15.68 20.14
CA VAL A 508 7.29 -14.37 20.63
C VAL A 508 8.24 -13.29 20.10
N ASP A 509 9.54 -13.43 20.36
CA ASP A 509 10.53 -12.42 19.97
C ASP A 509 10.69 -12.33 18.44
N HIS A 510 11.07 -13.44 17.80
CA HIS A 510 11.30 -13.48 16.36
C HIS A 510 9.99 -13.44 15.56
N GLY A 511 8.93 -14.06 16.09
CA GLY A 511 7.69 -14.27 15.36
C GLY A 511 6.62 -13.19 15.48
N LEU A 512 6.59 -12.43 16.56
CA LEU A 512 5.59 -11.37 16.75
C LEU A 512 6.21 -9.97 16.86
N LEU A 513 7.34 -9.86 17.56
CA LEU A 513 7.93 -8.57 17.92
C LEU A 513 8.90 -8.06 16.85
N ARG A 514 9.68 -8.95 16.23
CA ARG A 514 10.67 -8.64 15.19
C ARG A 514 10.22 -8.98 13.76
N SER A 515 9.01 -9.51 13.58
CA SER A 515 8.51 -9.99 12.28
C SER A 515 7.86 -8.93 11.39
N TRP A 516 8.01 -7.66 11.74
CA TRP A 516 7.43 -6.59 10.94
C TRP A 516 8.12 -6.48 9.57
N PRO A 517 7.36 -6.36 8.45
CA PRO A 517 7.95 -6.23 7.12
C PRO A 517 8.93 -5.06 7.01
N PRO A 518 10.04 -5.22 6.27
CA PRO A 518 10.94 -4.13 5.95
C PRO A 518 10.22 -3.07 5.11
N GLY A 519 10.48 -1.78 5.36
CA GLY A 519 9.83 -0.66 4.67
C GLY A 519 8.60 -0.08 5.35
N GLY A 520 8.24 -0.61 6.53
CA GLY A 520 7.20 -0.02 7.35
C GLY A 520 5.80 -0.17 6.77
N VAL A 521 4.84 0.54 7.37
CA VAL A 521 3.41 0.38 7.03
C VAL A 521 3.08 0.82 5.59
N LEU A 522 3.80 1.79 5.04
CA LEU A 522 3.55 2.29 3.68
C LEU A 522 3.82 1.20 2.64
N THR A 523 4.93 0.47 2.76
CA THR A 523 5.24 -0.66 1.87
C THR A 523 4.26 -1.83 2.05
N VAL A 524 3.79 -2.07 3.28
CA VAL A 524 2.74 -3.08 3.53
C VAL A 524 1.42 -2.68 2.85
N ALA A 525 1.03 -1.40 2.93
CA ALA A 525 -0.17 -0.88 2.27
C ALA A 525 -0.07 -1.02 0.73
N GLN A 526 1.09 -0.68 0.16
CA GLN A 526 1.39 -0.88 -1.25
C GLN A 526 1.24 -2.34 -1.66
N THR A 527 1.92 -3.24 -0.94
CA THR A 527 1.90 -4.67 -1.24
C THR A 527 0.48 -5.20 -1.21
N LEU A 528 -0.28 -4.87 -0.16
CA LEU A 528 -1.64 -5.36 0.06
C LEU A 528 -2.65 -4.86 -0.99
N LEU A 529 -2.66 -3.55 -1.25
CA LEU A 529 -3.69 -2.91 -2.06
C LEU A 529 -3.36 -2.82 -3.55
N ALA A 530 -2.07 -2.74 -3.91
CA ALA A 530 -1.62 -2.72 -5.30
C ALA A 530 -1.18 -4.12 -5.81
N GLY A 531 -0.88 -5.05 -4.91
CA GLY A 531 -0.66 -6.46 -5.25
C GLY A 531 0.69 -6.82 -5.83
N ARG A 532 1.62 -5.85 -5.92
CA ARG A 532 2.95 -6.03 -6.52
C ARG A 532 4.03 -5.58 -5.57
N GLN A 533 5.14 -6.31 -5.56
CA GLN A 533 6.35 -5.87 -4.89
C GLN A 533 7.01 -4.82 -5.76
N HIS A 534 7.16 -3.61 -5.24
CA HIS A 534 8.11 -2.67 -5.81
C HIS A 534 9.51 -3.23 -5.59
N ASP A 535 10.40 -3.15 -6.58
CA ASP A 535 11.82 -3.38 -6.35
C ASP A 535 12.24 -2.48 -5.19
N THR A 536 12.49 -3.10 -4.04
CA THR A 536 12.93 -2.41 -2.84
C THR A 536 14.27 -1.80 -3.16
N VAL A 537 14.29 -0.51 -3.50
CA VAL A 537 15.50 0.29 -3.38
C VAL A 537 15.86 0.23 -1.90
N SER A 538 16.88 -0.58 -1.57
CA SER A 538 17.48 -0.66 -0.25
C SER A 538 17.68 0.74 0.32
N GLY A 539 16.89 1.10 1.35
CA GLY A 539 16.96 2.42 1.98
C GLY A 539 15.60 2.99 2.40
N SER A 540 14.63 2.16 2.78
CA SER A 540 13.22 2.53 3.02
C SER A 540 12.93 3.36 4.27
N GLY A 541 13.91 4.09 4.80
CA GLY A 541 13.70 5.03 5.89
C GLY A 541 12.98 6.30 5.46
N ASP A 542 13.14 6.72 4.19
CA ASP A 542 12.87 8.11 3.80
C ASP A 542 11.61 8.29 2.95
N LEU A 543 10.92 7.20 2.59
CA LEU A 543 9.75 7.24 1.71
C LEU A 543 8.50 7.70 2.46
N VAL A 544 7.91 8.82 2.02
CA VAL A 544 6.76 9.46 2.69
C VAL A 544 5.48 9.46 1.86
N ALA A 545 5.60 9.37 0.54
CA ALA A 545 4.49 9.07 -0.34
C ALA A 545 4.95 8.28 -1.56
N ALA A 546 4.09 7.44 -2.11
CA ALA A 546 4.35 6.80 -3.38
C ALA A 546 3.05 6.46 -4.14
N SER A 547 3.14 6.57 -5.46
CA SER A 547 2.12 6.20 -6.44
C SER A 547 2.55 4.90 -7.10
N HIS A 548 1.79 3.82 -6.90
CA HIS A 548 2.11 2.51 -7.46
C HIS A 548 0.85 1.80 -7.96
N SER A 549 0.91 1.28 -9.19
CA SER A 549 -0.23 0.62 -9.88
C SER A 549 -1.54 1.44 -9.80
N GLY A 550 -1.45 2.76 -9.93
CA GLY A 550 -2.60 3.67 -9.91
C GLY A 550 -3.17 4.00 -8.53
N LEU A 551 -2.49 3.62 -7.45
CA LEU A 551 -2.85 3.98 -6.08
C LEU A 551 -1.75 4.84 -5.46
N CYS A 552 -2.15 5.92 -4.80
CA CYS A 552 -1.29 6.73 -3.96
C CYS A 552 -1.37 6.30 -2.50
N PHE A 553 -0.21 6.20 -1.86
CA PHE A 553 -0.03 5.90 -0.45
C PHE A 553 0.74 7.06 0.16
N VAL A 554 0.16 7.71 1.17
CA VAL A 554 0.67 8.97 1.72
C VAL A 554 0.73 8.87 3.24
N LEU A 555 1.87 9.17 3.85
CA LEU A 555 1.94 9.34 5.30
C LEU A 555 1.23 10.64 5.70
N ASN A 556 0.42 10.58 6.76
CA ASN A 556 -0.31 11.75 7.24
C ASN A 556 0.60 12.89 7.72
N THR A 557 1.89 12.61 7.96
CA THR A 557 2.90 13.64 8.21
C THR A 557 3.12 14.60 7.04
N LEU A 558 2.68 14.28 5.81
CA LEU A 558 2.68 15.21 4.68
C LEU A 558 1.43 16.09 4.59
N THR A 559 0.32 15.67 5.19
CA THR A 559 -0.97 16.38 5.15
C THR A 559 -1.18 17.22 6.40
N GLU A 560 -0.63 16.78 7.53
CA GLU A 560 -0.81 17.41 8.82
C GLU A 560 0.45 17.33 9.68
N VAL A 561 0.77 18.44 10.35
CA VAL A 561 1.76 18.47 11.44
C VAL A 561 1.02 18.21 12.75
N THR A 562 1.15 16.99 13.27
CA THR A 562 0.51 16.55 14.53
C THR A 562 1.55 15.92 15.46
N SER A 563 1.30 16.00 16.76
CA SER A 563 2.07 15.31 17.79
C SER A 563 1.43 13.99 18.23
N ASP A 564 0.18 13.74 17.81
CA ASP A 564 -0.49 12.49 18.10
C ASP A 564 0.10 11.38 17.20
N PRO A 565 0.82 10.39 17.76
CA PRO A 565 1.43 9.33 16.99
C PRO A 565 0.40 8.48 16.25
N GLN A 566 -0.81 8.32 16.79
CA GLN A 566 -1.85 7.56 16.11
C GLN A 566 -2.27 8.25 14.83
N ARG A 567 -2.34 9.59 14.84
CA ARG A 567 -2.66 10.41 13.66
C ARG A 567 -1.47 10.54 12.72
N ALA A 568 -0.25 10.70 13.24
CA ALA A 568 0.95 10.79 12.41
C ALA A 568 1.25 9.49 11.66
N CYS A 569 0.96 8.34 12.28
CA CYS A 569 1.22 7.02 11.70
C CYS A 569 0.19 6.56 10.67
N ILE A 570 -0.83 7.37 10.38
CA ILE A 570 -1.85 7.03 9.38
C ILE A 570 -1.22 7.06 7.99
N VAL A 571 -1.47 5.99 7.22
CA VAL A 571 -1.24 5.94 5.77
C VAL A 571 -2.58 6.12 5.08
N THR A 572 -2.73 7.18 4.30
CA THR A 572 -3.89 7.37 3.45
C THR A 572 -3.66 6.70 2.10
N ALA A 573 -4.57 5.80 1.71
CA ALA A 573 -4.60 5.18 0.40
C ALA A 573 -5.72 5.78 -0.46
N VAL A 574 -5.40 6.24 -1.68
CA VAL A 574 -6.36 6.84 -2.62
C VAL A 574 -6.03 6.44 -4.06
N PRO A 575 -7.03 6.22 -4.94
CA PRO A 575 -6.78 6.08 -6.37
C PRO A 575 -6.20 7.35 -7.00
N GLY A 576 -5.21 7.20 -7.88
CA GLY A 576 -4.63 8.29 -8.67
C GLY A 576 -3.11 8.44 -8.46
N ARG A 577 -2.59 9.65 -8.64
CA ARG A 577 -1.14 9.95 -8.65
C ARG A 577 -0.75 11.12 -7.75
N ILE A 578 0.56 11.29 -7.55
CA ILE A 578 1.13 12.45 -6.88
C ILE A 578 1.31 13.54 -7.93
N GLU A 579 0.69 14.70 -7.69
CA GLU A 579 0.77 15.87 -8.56
C GLU A 579 1.52 17.01 -7.86
N TRP A 580 2.55 17.55 -8.53
CA TRP A 580 3.26 18.76 -8.12
C TRP A 580 3.47 19.68 -9.31
N LYS A 581 3.12 20.97 -9.18
CA LYS A 581 3.19 21.95 -10.29
C LYS A 581 2.50 21.47 -11.59
N ASN A 582 1.46 20.65 -11.46
CA ASN A 582 0.72 19.97 -12.54
C ASN A 582 1.52 18.86 -13.29
N PHE A 583 2.67 18.42 -12.78
CA PHE A 583 3.39 17.24 -13.24
C PHE A 583 3.11 16.05 -12.33
N MET A 584 3.22 14.85 -12.87
CA MET A 584 2.96 13.61 -12.15
C MET A 584 4.27 12.97 -11.70
N TYR A 585 4.29 12.49 -10.46
CA TYR A 585 5.46 11.84 -9.84
C TYR A 585 5.07 10.50 -9.23
N ASP A 586 6.06 9.63 -9.08
CA ASP A 586 5.88 8.29 -8.55
C ASP A 586 6.16 8.22 -7.04
N MET A 587 6.98 9.13 -6.50
CA MET A 587 7.32 9.11 -5.08
C MET A 587 7.75 10.45 -4.51
N VAL A 588 7.56 10.57 -3.20
CA VAL A 588 8.06 11.66 -2.36
C VAL A 588 8.91 11.05 -1.26
N ARG A 589 10.13 11.55 -1.09
CA ARG A 589 11.07 11.13 -0.06
C ARG A 589 11.50 12.31 0.79
N ASP A 590 11.94 12.04 2.01
CA ASP A 590 12.64 13.03 2.80
C ASP A 590 13.91 13.49 2.08
N GLN A 591 14.25 14.77 2.25
CA GLN A 591 15.54 15.29 1.81
C GLN A 591 16.64 14.72 2.71
N VAL A 592 17.45 13.81 2.17
CA VAL A 592 18.60 13.25 2.91
C VAL A 592 19.61 14.37 3.11
N PHE A 593 19.74 14.84 4.35
CA PHE A 593 20.84 15.71 4.70
C PHE A 593 22.10 14.85 4.71
N GLU A 594 22.96 15.03 3.70
CA GLU A 594 24.35 14.59 3.80
C GLU A 594 24.88 15.15 5.12
N THR A 595 25.28 14.27 6.02
CA THR A 595 25.91 14.61 7.31
C THR A 595 27.32 15.19 7.11
N ALA A 596 27.56 15.83 5.97
CA ALA A 596 28.84 16.32 5.49
C ALA A 596 28.72 17.81 5.13
N SER A 597 29.60 18.61 5.73
CA SER A 597 29.93 20.00 5.38
C SER A 597 28.88 21.08 5.66
N THR A 598 28.64 21.37 6.95
CA THR A 598 29.09 22.62 7.62
C THR A 598 28.27 22.83 8.91
N PRO A 599 28.84 22.59 10.11
CA PRO A 599 28.31 23.13 11.36
C PRO A 599 28.65 24.63 11.53
N GLU A 600 29.03 25.32 10.46
CA GLU A 600 29.23 26.76 10.49
C GLU A 600 27.90 27.44 10.16
N LYS A 601 27.13 27.72 11.22
CA LYS A 601 25.97 28.63 11.26
C LYS A 601 24.61 28.08 10.80
N THR A 602 24.21 26.87 11.20
CA THR A 602 22.78 26.65 11.43
C THR A 602 22.41 27.38 12.72
N GLY A 603 22.05 28.67 12.60
CA GLY A 603 21.96 29.65 13.69
C GLY A 603 20.87 29.41 14.74
N TYR A 604 20.54 28.17 15.07
CA TYR A 604 19.62 27.78 16.13
C TYR A 604 20.47 27.25 17.30
N ASP A 605 21.26 28.08 17.98
CA ASP A 605 21.93 27.68 19.24
C ASP A 605 20.97 27.89 20.42
N ALA A 606 21.08 27.06 21.46
CA ALA A 606 20.39 27.28 22.75
C ALA A 606 20.69 28.69 23.28
N VAL A 607 19.67 29.43 23.71
CA VAL A 607 19.80 30.79 24.25
C VAL A 607 20.48 30.75 25.62
N SER A 608 20.16 29.74 26.44
CA SER A 608 20.79 29.50 27.73
C SER A 608 20.71 28.01 28.12
N MET A 609 21.61 27.57 29.02
CA MET A 609 21.60 26.25 29.64
C MET A 609 21.73 26.42 31.16
N SER A 610 20.84 25.81 31.94
CA SER A 610 20.88 25.85 33.41
C SER A 610 20.61 24.48 34.04
N THR A 611 21.36 24.12 35.09
CA THR A 611 21.11 22.85 35.80
C THR A 611 19.91 22.98 36.74
N ILE A 612 18.95 22.08 36.61
CA ILE A 612 17.75 21.98 37.43
C ILE A 612 17.73 20.65 38.21
N THR A 613 17.23 20.72 39.44
CA THR A 613 16.99 19.56 40.33
C THR A 613 15.55 19.54 40.86
N ARG A 614 14.75 20.58 40.53
CA ARG A 614 13.34 20.74 40.91
C ARG A 614 12.51 20.94 39.64
N TYR A 615 11.50 20.09 39.45
CA TYR A 615 10.71 20.02 38.20
C TYR A 615 9.29 20.59 38.35
N ASP A 616 8.98 21.17 39.51
CA ASP A 616 7.60 21.55 39.88
C ASP A 616 7.21 22.96 39.37
N ILE A 617 8.18 23.71 38.83
CA ILE A 617 8.02 25.11 38.39
C ILE A 617 8.83 25.29 37.10
N MET A 618 8.35 24.71 36.01
CA MET A 618 8.96 24.86 34.68
C MET A 618 8.10 25.80 33.82
N ALA A 619 8.68 26.92 33.39
CA ALA A 619 8.04 27.91 32.52
C ALA A 619 8.40 27.64 31.05
N ASP A 620 7.53 28.05 30.12
CA ASP A 620 7.76 27.98 28.68
C ASP A 620 9.10 28.60 28.30
N SER A 621 9.97 27.79 27.70
CA SER A 621 11.30 28.16 27.25
C SER A 621 11.39 28.25 25.73
N SER A 622 10.26 28.10 25.01
CA SER A 622 10.17 28.17 23.55
C SER A 622 10.01 29.59 23.02
N THR A 623 10.39 29.80 21.76
CA THR A 623 10.05 31.06 21.09
C THR A 623 8.59 31.00 20.64
N PRO A 624 7.72 31.94 21.04
CA PRO A 624 6.35 31.97 20.56
C PRO A 624 6.28 32.19 19.04
N GLY A 625 5.31 31.53 18.39
CA GLY A 625 5.01 31.75 16.97
C GLY A 625 5.88 30.97 15.97
N LEU A 626 6.18 29.70 16.26
CA LEU A 626 6.77 28.79 15.28
C LEU A 626 5.83 28.60 14.08
N ASN A 627 6.37 28.74 12.87
CA ASN A 627 5.67 28.52 11.62
C ASN A 627 6.36 27.40 10.83
N ALA A 628 5.59 26.39 10.44
CA ALA A 628 6.06 25.29 9.61
C ALA A 628 5.60 25.50 8.17
N GLU A 629 6.53 25.34 7.22
CA GLU A 629 6.28 25.38 5.79
C GLU A 629 6.76 24.07 5.17
N LEU A 630 5.92 23.40 4.38
CA LEU A 630 6.32 22.21 3.64
C LEU A 630 6.99 22.64 2.32
N LEU A 631 8.27 22.33 2.20
CA LEU A 631 9.05 22.56 1.00
C LEU A 631 9.10 21.29 0.17
N VAL A 632 9.00 21.45 -1.14
CA VAL A 632 9.04 20.36 -2.11
C VAL A 632 9.96 20.76 -3.24
N ASP A 633 10.92 19.89 -3.56
CA ASP A 633 11.88 20.07 -4.64
C ASP A 633 12.02 18.79 -5.49
N GLU A 634 12.39 18.95 -6.76
CA GLU A 634 12.63 17.83 -7.67
C GLU A 634 14.00 17.18 -7.41
N ILE A 635 14.06 15.84 -7.46
CA ILE A 635 15.33 15.13 -7.41
C ILE A 635 15.95 15.14 -8.81
N LEU A 636 16.93 16.02 -9.04
CA LEU A 636 17.59 16.20 -10.35
C LEU A 636 18.17 14.91 -10.99
N ARG A 637 18.33 13.83 -10.22
CA ARG A 637 18.83 12.52 -10.71
C ARG A 637 17.72 11.53 -11.05
N GLU A 638 16.50 11.73 -10.56
CA GLU A 638 15.37 10.82 -10.71
C GLU A 638 14.14 11.60 -11.22
N ASN A 639 13.84 11.49 -12.52
CA ASN A 639 12.79 12.28 -13.19
C ASN A 639 11.36 12.04 -12.67
N THR A 640 11.15 11.13 -11.70
CA THR A 640 9.83 10.80 -11.15
C THR A 640 9.77 10.85 -9.62
N SER A 641 10.78 11.45 -8.97
CA SER A 641 10.87 11.54 -7.51
C SER A 641 10.92 13.00 -7.02
N LEU A 642 10.31 13.25 -5.86
CA LEU A 642 10.34 14.53 -5.16
C LEU A 642 11.02 14.40 -3.79
N HIS A 643 11.68 15.46 -3.35
CA HIS A 643 12.09 15.65 -1.96
C HIS A 643 11.07 16.53 -1.24
N ALA A 644 10.73 16.16 0.00
CA ALA A 644 9.92 16.96 0.89
C ALA A 644 10.63 17.19 2.24
N SER A 645 10.54 18.40 2.78
CA SER A 645 10.97 18.71 4.14
C SER A 645 10.17 19.85 4.74
N TYR A 646 9.96 19.83 6.05
CA TYR A 646 9.38 20.95 6.76
C TYR A 646 10.46 21.95 7.14
N ARG A 647 10.35 23.19 6.68
CA ARG A 647 11.13 24.31 7.18
C ARG A 647 10.37 24.95 8.34
N ILE A 648 11.00 24.99 9.50
CA ILE A 648 10.43 25.58 10.71
C ILE A 648 11.14 26.90 10.98
N THR A 649 10.33 27.97 11.09
CA THR A 649 10.77 29.37 11.28
C THR A 649 10.10 29.97 12.50
N THR A 650 10.62 31.09 13.01
CA THR A 650 10.00 31.83 14.11
C THR A 650 10.06 33.34 13.87
N SER A 651 8.99 34.04 14.24
CA SER A 651 8.89 35.50 14.09
C SER A 651 9.92 36.27 14.91
N ALA A 652 10.38 35.73 16.05
CA ALA A 652 11.40 36.39 16.85
C ALA A 652 12.80 36.32 16.22
N PHE A 653 13.02 35.41 15.28
CA PHE A 653 14.30 35.23 14.58
C PHE A 653 14.10 35.01 13.08
N PRO A 654 13.74 36.06 12.32
CA PRO A 654 13.30 35.94 10.91
C PRO A 654 14.36 35.45 9.91
N GLY A 655 15.62 35.27 10.34
CA GLY A 655 16.69 34.68 9.52
C GLY A 655 17.07 33.25 9.90
N ARG A 656 16.44 32.67 10.92
CA ARG A 656 16.79 31.35 11.47
C ARG A 656 15.73 30.33 11.10
N HIS A 657 16.17 29.18 10.60
CA HIS A 657 15.30 28.04 10.34
C HIS A 657 16.02 26.71 10.57
N PHE A 658 15.25 25.66 10.82
CA PHE A 658 15.72 24.29 10.72
C PHE A 658 14.77 23.48 9.85
N SER A 659 15.28 22.39 9.29
CA SER A 659 14.49 21.50 8.46
C SER A 659 14.35 20.12 9.08
N ILE A 660 13.19 19.49 8.92
CA ILE A 660 12.94 18.12 9.36
C ILE A 660 12.15 17.36 8.29
N GLY A 661 12.54 16.12 8.03
CA GLY A 661 11.83 15.23 7.11
C GLY A 661 10.47 14.80 7.66
N ALA A 662 9.51 14.53 6.78
CA ALA A 662 8.20 14.02 7.17
C ALA A 662 8.24 12.54 7.61
N SER A 663 9.16 11.74 7.06
CA SER A 663 9.46 10.39 7.54
C SER A 663 10.19 10.43 8.86
N ASP A 664 11.13 11.35 9.04
CA ASP A 664 11.81 11.55 10.32
C ASP A 664 10.82 11.84 11.46
N ILE A 665 9.81 12.69 11.20
CA ILE A 665 8.71 12.94 12.14
C ILE A 665 7.99 11.63 12.47
N TRP A 666 7.64 10.83 11.46
CA TRP A 666 6.99 9.54 11.63
C TRP A 666 7.84 8.58 12.48
N HIS A 667 9.11 8.37 12.14
CA HIS A 667 10.02 7.47 12.88
C HIS A 667 10.18 7.91 14.33
N LYS A 668 10.35 9.21 14.58
CA LYS A 668 10.49 9.76 15.94
C LYS A 668 9.22 9.55 16.76
N LEU A 669 8.04 9.78 16.18
CA LEU A 669 6.76 9.60 16.88
C LEU A 669 6.42 8.12 17.09
N ASN A 670 6.67 7.27 16.09
CA ASN A 670 6.37 5.85 16.14
C ASN A 670 7.32 5.09 17.08
N SER A 671 8.57 5.58 17.23
CA SER A 671 9.56 5.02 18.13
C SER A 671 9.43 5.48 19.59
N ALA A 672 8.62 6.51 19.84
CA ALA A 672 8.47 7.12 21.15
C ALA A 672 7.73 6.20 22.13
N THR A 673 8.40 5.86 23.23
CA THR A 673 7.89 5.00 24.32
C THR A 673 6.96 5.78 25.24
N THR A 674 5.87 5.19 25.73
CA THR A 674 5.06 5.82 26.78
C THR A 674 5.64 5.61 28.17
N SER A 675 5.17 6.40 29.14
CA SER A 675 5.35 6.09 30.56
C SER A 675 4.01 5.76 31.19
N THR A 676 3.95 4.88 32.19
CA THR A 676 2.67 4.46 32.79
C THR A 676 1.81 5.64 33.22
N ASN A 677 0.48 5.52 33.09
CA ASN A 677 -0.50 6.45 33.67
C ASN A 677 -0.17 6.69 35.16
N CYS A 678 0.18 7.93 35.55
CA CYS A 678 0.55 8.27 36.93
C CYS A 678 -0.70 8.53 37.81
N GLU A 679 -1.90 8.34 37.28
CA GLU A 679 -3.16 8.55 37.99
C GLU A 679 -3.28 7.61 39.20
N GLY A 680 -3.24 8.17 40.40
CA GLY A 680 -3.32 7.42 41.67
C GLY A 680 -2.02 6.77 42.17
N LYS A 681 -0.88 6.95 41.47
CA LYS A 681 0.44 6.43 41.91
C LYS A 681 1.35 7.57 42.37
N MET A 682 2.03 7.42 43.51
CA MET A 682 3.10 8.35 43.89
C MET A 682 4.28 8.17 42.93
N CYS A 683 4.57 9.17 42.08
CA CYS A 683 5.77 9.16 41.23
C CYS A 683 7.01 8.94 42.14
N ARG A 684 7.92 8.00 41.81
CA ARG A 684 9.15 7.74 42.60
C ARG A 684 9.92 9.06 42.78
N SER A 685 10.50 9.27 43.96
CA SER A 685 11.24 10.49 44.32
C SER A 685 12.46 10.69 43.41
N LEU A 686 12.56 11.87 42.76
CA LEU A 686 13.70 12.27 41.93
C LEU A 686 14.94 12.74 42.74
N ARG A 687 15.10 12.30 44.00
CA ARG A 687 16.17 12.79 44.88
C ARG A 687 17.55 12.48 44.30
N GLY A 688 18.25 13.53 43.87
CA GLY A 688 19.62 13.46 43.33
C GLY A 688 19.73 13.50 41.80
N PHE A 689 18.63 13.57 41.05
CA PHE A 689 18.70 13.71 39.59
C PHE A 689 18.96 15.16 39.19
N GLU A 690 20.02 15.36 38.41
CA GLU A 690 20.34 16.63 37.75
C GLU A 690 19.83 16.58 36.31
N SER A 691 19.35 17.71 35.80
CA SER A 691 18.98 17.89 34.39
C SER A 691 19.42 19.27 33.91
N THR A 692 19.72 19.43 32.63
CA THR A 692 20.05 20.73 32.05
C THR A 692 18.82 21.31 31.35
N LEU A 693 18.18 22.33 31.91
CA LEU A 693 17.15 23.11 31.24
C LEU A 693 17.78 23.97 30.13
N VAL A 694 17.22 23.90 28.93
CA VAL A 694 17.60 24.68 27.75
C VAL A 694 16.48 25.66 27.43
N GLU A 695 16.85 26.93 27.26
CA GLU A 695 15.96 27.99 26.78
C GLU A 695 16.25 28.33 25.31
N GLY A 696 15.19 28.67 24.57
CA GLY A 696 15.21 28.92 23.12
C GLY A 696 15.04 27.66 22.29
N ASP A 697 14.77 27.81 20.99
CA ASP A 697 14.39 26.69 20.11
C ASP A 697 15.57 25.95 19.45
N GLY A 698 16.81 26.35 19.76
CA GLY A 698 18.05 25.88 19.15
C GLY A 698 18.34 24.37 19.20
N LEU A 699 19.07 23.82 18.22
CA LEU A 699 19.81 22.57 18.40
C LEU A 699 21.00 22.83 19.34
N LEU A 700 21.33 21.88 20.20
CA LEU A 700 22.54 21.98 20.99
C LEU A 700 23.75 21.78 20.07
N PRO A 701 24.75 22.70 20.05
CA PRO A 701 25.94 22.53 19.25
C PRO A 701 26.68 21.27 19.73
N LEU A 702 26.67 20.22 18.89
CA LEU A 702 27.30 18.92 19.16
C LEU A 702 28.80 19.03 19.50
N THR A 703 29.44 20.11 19.07
CA THR A 703 30.86 20.42 19.28
C THR A 703 31.17 21.03 20.65
N ALA A 704 30.17 21.50 21.40
CA ALA A 704 30.35 22.16 22.70
C ALA A 704 29.84 21.34 23.91
N LEU A 705 29.32 20.14 23.67
CA LEU A 705 28.74 19.29 24.72
C LEU A 705 29.84 18.56 25.53
N PRO A 706 29.94 18.76 26.86
CA PRO A 706 30.89 18.02 27.69
C PRO A 706 30.65 16.51 27.63
N MET A 707 31.69 15.70 27.91
CA MET A 707 31.66 14.23 27.75
C MET A 707 30.58 13.51 28.60
N GLN A 708 30.05 14.17 29.62
CA GLN A 708 28.93 13.73 30.45
C GLN A 708 27.96 14.91 30.61
N LEU A 709 26.77 14.82 30.02
CA LEU A 709 25.68 15.74 30.29
C LEU A 709 24.59 15.04 31.09
N PRO A 710 24.04 15.70 32.12
CA PRO A 710 22.77 15.28 32.66
C PRO A 710 21.66 15.50 31.62
N PRO A 711 20.54 14.77 31.73
CA PRO A 711 19.36 14.90 30.87
C PRO A 711 19.02 16.35 30.50
N ILE A 712 18.94 16.71 29.21
CA ILE A 712 18.49 18.04 28.77
C ILE A 712 16.95 18.15 28.82
N THR A 713 16.45 19.31 29.22
CA THR A 713 15.03 19.62 29.40
C THR A 713 14.68 20.89 28.65
N ARG A 714 13.59 20.89 27.90
CA ARG A 714 12.98 22.05 27.23
C ARG A 714 11.47 22.06 27.56
N VAL A 715 10.92 23.26 27.67
CA VAL A 715 9.53 23.49 28.05
C VAL A 715 8.90 24.32 26.95
N LEU A 716 7.76 23.91 26.41
CA LEU A 716 6.95 24.67 25.46
C LEU A 716 5.63 25.03 26.16
N SER A 717 4.93 26.11 25.83
CA SER A 717 3.53 26.30 26.22
C SER A 717 2.76 26.84 25.04
N THR A 718 1.79 26.07 24.56
CA THR A 718 0.92 26.53 23.48
C THR A 718 -0.47 25.98 23.67
N LYS A 719 -1.45 26.88 23.80
CA LYS A 719 -2.87 26.54 23.66
C LYS A 719 -3.11 26.05 22.24
N GLY A 720 -3.39 24.76 22.06
CA GLY A 720 -3.85 24.21 20.78
C GLY A 720 -2.90 23.25 20.06
N LEU A 721 -1.70 22.99 20.61
CA LEU A 721 -0.86 21.87 20.15
C LEU A 721 -0.91 20.78 21.22
N SER A 722 -1.49 19.64 20.87
CA SER A 722 -1.32 18.39 21.62
C SER A 722 0.20 18.13 21.74
N ILE A 723 0.65 17.55 22.84
CA ILE A 723 1.99 17.75 23.38
C ILE A 723 3.07 16.94 22.63
N TRP A 724 4.13 17.59 22.13
CA TRP A 724 5.42 16.92 21.92
C TRP A 724 6.12 16.80 23.28
N VAL A 725 6.31 15.57 23.75
CA VAL A 725 7.45 15.24 24.60
C VAL A 725 8.26 14.25 23.80
N ALA A 726 9.47 14.65 23.41
CA ALA A 726 10.39 13.75 22.75
C ALA A 726 11.67 13.74 23.56
N LEU A 727 11.67 13.01 24.69
CA LEU A 727 12.91 12.65 25.40
C LEU A 727 13.79 11.88 24.42
N SER A 728 14.54 12.56 23.57
CA SER A 728 15.62 11.99 22.78
C SER A 728 16.69 11.61 23.78
N GLN A 729 17.16 10.38 23.86
CA GLN A 729 18.29 9.94 24.68
C GLN A 729 19.29 9.24 23.77
N SER A 730 20.39 9.91 23.45
CA SER A 730 21.45 9.28 22.66
C SER A 730 22.30 8.32 23.51
N TYR A 731 22.76 7.20 22.96
CA TYR A 731 23.71 6.30 23.61
C TYR A 731 24.48 5.45 22.59
N ILE A 732 25.59 4.84 23.01
CA ILE A 732 26.36 3.86 22.26
C ILE A 732 26.14 2.47 22.92
N PRO A 733 25.73 1.41 22.19
CA PRO A 733 25.47 0.11 22.79
C PRO A 733 26.76 -0.53 23.28
N LYS A 734 26.68 -1.29 24.38
CA LYS A 734 27.80 -2.09 24.89
C LYS A 734 28.31 -3.03 23.79
N GLY A 735 29.61 -2.94 23.47
CA GLY A 735 30.28 -3.80 22.49
C GLY A 735 30.37 -3.28 21.05
N SER A 736 29.85 -2.08 20.74
CA SER A 736 30.11 -1.44 19.44
C SER A 736 31.43 -0.67 19.44
N ASP A 737 32.21 -0.76 18.37
CA ASP A 737 33.46 0.00 18.18
C ASP A 737 33.20 1.51 18.36
N PRO A 738 33.80 2.19 19.36
CA PRO A 738 33.56 3.61 19.64
C PRO A 738 33.97 4.54 18.49
N MET A 739 34.81 4.10 17.55
CA MET A 739 35.20 4.87 16.35
C MET A 739 34.24 4.65 15.16
N ARG A 740 33.39 3.62 15.20
CA ARG A 740 32.39 3.30 14.16
C ARG A 740 30.94 3.26 14.68
N GLY A 741 30.74 3.46 15.99
CA GLY A 741 29.46 3.35 16.66
C GLY A 741 28.52 4.48 16.25
N ARG A 742 27.41 4.15 15.58
CA ARG A 742 26.29 5.09 15.43
C ARG A 742 25.72 5.41 16.81
N LEU A 743 25.46 6.69 17.07
CA LEU A 743 24.64 7.13 18.20
C LEU A 743 23.21 6.62 18.00
N TYR A 744 22.66 5.96 19.01
CA TYR A 744 21.27 5.51 19.04
C TYR A 744 20.46 6.46 19.88
N THR A 745 19.36 6.98 19.34
CA THR A 745 18.49 7.91 20.06
C THR A 745 17.21 7.20 20.46
N LEU A 746 16.98 7.07 21.76
CA LEU A 746 15.71 6.61 22.29
C LEU A 746 14.75 7.80 22.39
N HIS A 747 13.48 7.62 22.05
CA HIS A 747 12.46 8.66 22.20
C HIS A 747 11.46 8.26 23.30
N HIS A 748 11.11 9.17 24.21
CA HIS A 748 10.00 8.96 25.15
C HIS A 748 8.91 10.01 25.02
N ARG A 749 7.68 9.58 25.26
CA ARG A 749 6.38 10.24 25.10
C ARG A 749 5.69 10.39 26.46
N LEU A 750 5.06 11.54 26.70
CA LEU A 750 4.02 11.68 27.72
C LEU A 750 2.64 11.53 27.06
N GLN A 751 1.75 10.71 27.62
CA GLN A 751 0.35 10.61 27.22
C GLN A 751 -0.59 10.96 28.39
N GLY A 752 -1.67 11.69 28.09
CA GLY A 752 -2.77 11.89 29.04
C GLY A 752 -2.35 12.53 30.37
N LYS A 753 -2.64 11.86 31.50
CA LYS A 753 -2.45 12.35 32.88
C LYS A 753 -1.07 12.02 33.48
N GLN A 754 -0.05 11.88 32.65
CA GLN A 754 1.30 11.47 33.06
C GLN A 754 2.12 12.65 33.62
N CYS A 755 2.92 12.40 34.67
CA CYS A 755 3.82 13.38 35.28
C CYS A 755 5.20 13.33 34.57
N ILE A 756 5.84 14.47 34.30
CA ILE A 756 7.19 14.55 33.71
C ILE A 756 8.21 13.69 34.48
N ARG A 757 8.05 13.59 35.80
CA ARG A 757 8.90 12.76 36.66
C ARG A 757 8.84 11.27 36.32
N CYS A 758 7.68 10.72 35.94
CA CYS A 758 7.52 9.32 35.52
C CYS A 758 8.34 9.03 34.25
N CYS A 759 8.36 9.99 33.31
CA CYS A 759 9.07 9.87 32.04
C CYS A 759 10.59 9.85 32.22
N ILE A 760 11.13 10.73 33.06
CA ILE A 760 12.56 10.79 33.40
C ILE A 760 13.04 9.48 34.04
N VAL A 761 12.27 8.91 34.97
CA VAL A 761 12.61 7.65 35.63
C VAL A 761 12.66 6.48 34.64
N ASN A 762 11.74 6.44 33.67
CA ASN A 762 11.72 5.40 32.63
C ASN A 762 12.89 5.52 31.65
N ALA A 763 13.29 6.75 31.31
CA ALA A 763 14.49 7.01 30.49
C ALA A 763 15.76 6.47 31.13
N GLU A 764 15.97 6.78 32.41
CA GLU A 764 17.12 6.28 33.17
C GLU A 764 17.14 4.75 33.30
N GLN A 765 15.98 4.13 33.59
CA GLN A 765 15.90 2.66 33.66
C GLN A 765 16.22 1.99 32.32
N SER A 766 15.92 2.65 31.20
CA SER A 766 16.26 2.14 29.86
C SER A 766 17.77 2.19 29.61
N VAL A 767 18.50 3.11 30.26
CA VAL A 767 19.95 3.31 30.08
C VAL A 767 20.81 2.60 31.11
N ALA A 768 20.25 2.13 32.23
CA ALA A 768 20.97 1.29 33.19
C ALA A 768 21.62 0.03 32.56
N ASN A 769 21.15 -0.41 31.39
CA ASN A 769 21.70 -1.54 30.63
C ASN A 769 22.71 -1.15 29.51
N CYS A 770 22.95 0.14 29.27
CA CYS A 770 23.84 0.65 28.20
C CYS A 770 25.19 1.15 28.74
N ASP A 771 26.22 1.30 27.90
CA ASP A 771 27.51 1.86 28.30
C ASP A 771 27.42 3.39 28.30
N PRO A 772 27.96 4.09 29.31
CA PRO A 772 27.62 5.48 29.57
C PRO A 772 28.44 6.42 28.69
N HIS A 773 28.11 6.51 27.39
CA HIS A 773 28.67 7.55 26.53
C HIS A 773 27.58 8.24 25.71
N ARG A 774 27.34 9.52 26.06
CA ARG A 774 26.50 10.54 25.40
C ARG A 774 24.98 10.50 25.62
N CYS A 775 24.54 10.53 26.89
CA CYS A 775 23.14 10.81 27.22
C CYS A 775 22.83 12.32 27.00
N CYS A 776 22.11 12.66 25.94
CA CYS A 776 21.36 13.92 25.86
C CYS A 776 19.91 13.50 25.92
N VAL A 777 19.21 13.71 27.05
CA VAL A 777 17.73 13.65 27.12
C VAL A 777 17.19 14.96 26.53
N SER A 778 16.12 15.05 25.75
CA SER A 778 15.50 16.36 25.42
C SER A 778 14.05 16.36 25.87
N ILE A 779 13.72 16.85 27.05
CA ILE A 779 12.30 16.97 27.40
C ILE A 779 11.71 18.08 26.52
N ILE A 780 10.59 17.85 25.87
CA ILE A 780 9.74 18.92 25.32
C ILE A 780 8.50 18.81 26.20
N THR A 781 8.00 19.86 26.85
CA THR A 781 6.81 19.73 27.70
C THR A 781 5.79 20.76 27.27
N SER A 782 4.50 20.55 27.54
CA SER A 782 3.56 21.66 27.60
C SER A 782 2.71 21.60 28.85
N TYR A 783 2.40 22.77 29.41
CA TYR A 783 1.30 22.93 30.36
C TYR A 783 0.03 23.35 29.62
#